data_AF-A0ABD5VIL3-F1
#
_entry.id   AF-A0ABD5VIL3-F1
#
_cell.length_a   1.000
_cell.length_b   1.000
_cell.length_c   1.000
_cell.angle_alpha   90.00
_cell.angle_beta   90.00
_cell.angle_gamma   90.00
#
_symmetry.space_group_name_H-M   'P 1'
#
loop_
_entity.id
_entity.type
_entity.pdbx_description
1 polymer ?
#
loop_
_entity_poly.entity_id
_entity_poly.type
_entity_poly.pdbx_seq_one_letter_code
_entity_poly.pdbx_strand_id
1 'polypeptide(L)'
;MATGFDIGTRGFRVARGDPEAPAVSETSPLYLEIDDADFAETDLSKSALTTVRVGDATYVVGPDATRAAAAVGGTPERLLEHGVLADREGVADVFAALASDFLGDPEDGAEDDADGGDGDARLAYSVPGSTVDASLPTAAHRETVRRVLADLGYEPTPIASGFAVVYDALADANLTGVGVAVEAESTTVALVYYGVPVLAFSVAKGGDWVAEQAASATGEPVDQVRGVQARTTIESSGGGDAVEDALARGYDALVGDVVAATVEEATEGDVREGVSVPVVVGGEAAVPGVEVLAAGRFDECALDLRVTEAQLVDDPAVSVARGALAAAADDVDAFEDVTWGADGGFRGSGGIAAATTDDAPEDDAEDSSTRETDRDPEPVPESSATDSDGTATAAADDAAITKLFDRLANRDAEIADLTDRLDDVADRLAEIQADMATGERVDTVEDDVASVAGEVDRVDEDVERVEDAVDRVNEDVDRVEDEVEETQVGVADLQGELSALDDRLADVGDALDDLEARLAADVSDLEADVDGVDDDVAALGDDVAALDDDVTRVDEEIDALDSTVSTLDGEVDALDARAADAETVASLAADVESTRDAVDADLEALGEDLHAVENALDELDATVESVAGDVAAVDDRAGSLASTTERLDDRLAEHEERVDDVADRTESVADRTDAVTDRVAGLSERLDDRADDLSSRVDAVDSTVEDVQSTVEDVDDRVVALDDRMGGVTDDVDAVETDVAGVAERVDVVEGDVETVSDDVASVRADLDALADRVAEVDALGAADVDAADADALAAVRARLDDVESEVASLAADVEDATAKAADAETAADEADEAAANAASTASEAAEAATAASEDATAARETASEATDGVESVRSRVDALAADAATTADVEALADRVDALEDEEPGVGVTSAVAGAVGGGGVGAGALGLALGEAALGAGALVVGALVLAAVWARER
;
A
#
# COMPACT_ATOMS: atom_id res chain seq x y z
N MET A 1 30.80 -27.40 54.91
CA MET A 1 29.49 -26.76 55.26
C MET A 1 28.50 -27.09 54.15
N ALA A 2 27.20 -27.18 54.44
CA ALA A 2 26.17 -27.30 53.38
C ALA A 2 25.84 -25.91 52.80
N THR A 3 25.46 -25.83 51.53
CA THR A 3 25.03 -24.58 50.88
C THR A 3 23.98 -24.87 49.81
N GLY A 4 22.89 -24.10 49.79
CA GLY A 4 21.92 -24.11 48.69
C GLY A 4 22.13 -22.88 47.80
N PHE A 5 22.26 -23.06 46.49
CA PHE A 5 22.44 -21.97 45.53
C PHE A 5 21.34 -22.01 44.45
N ASP A 6 20.37 -21.11 44.56
CA ASP A 6 19.39 -20.88 43.50
C ASP A 6 19.94 -19.93 42.42
N ILE A 7 19.84 -20.39 41.17
CA ILE A 7 20.31 -19.74 39.94
C ILE A 7 19.08 -19.22 39.19
N GLY A 8 18.30 -18.37 39.87
CA GLY A 8 17.10 -17.72 39.34
C GLY A 8 17.41 -16.60 38.33
N THR A 9 16.40 -16.22 37.54
CA THR A 9 16.56 -15.25 36.43
C THR A 9 16.36 -13.80 36.85
N ARG A 10 15.60 -13.55 37.91
CA ARG A 10 15.51 -12.23 38.58
C ARG A 10 16.54 -12.11 39.71
N GLY A 11 16.86 -13.20 40.40
CA GLY A 11 17.83 -13.22 41.52
C GLY A 11 18.66 -14.50 41.62
N PHE A 12 19.93 -14.35 41.98
CA PHE A 12 20.79 -15.43 42.48
C PHE A 12 20.69 -15.46 44.00
N ARG A 13 20.26 -16.58 44.59
CA ARG A 13 20.00 -16.67 46.05
C ARG A 13 20.81 -17.80 46.67
N VAL A 14 21.47 -17.51 47.79
CA VAL A 14 22.30 -18.51 48.48
C VAL A 14 21.83 -18.65 49.92
N ALA A 15 21.40 -19.85 50.28
CA ALA A 15 21.01 -20.24 51.63
C ALA A 15 22.18 -20.96 52.33
N ARG A 16 22.50 -20.53 53.56
CA ARG A 16 23.53 -21.12 54.43
C ARG A 16 23.03 -21.23 55.87
N GLY A 17 23.63 -22.13 56.65
CA GLY A 17 23.32 -22.33 58.07
C GLY A 17 22.40 -23.52 58.30
N ASP A 18 21.45 -23.36 59.23
CA ASP A 18 20.49 -24.39 59.61
C ASP A 18 19.41 -24.57 58.53
N PRO A 19 19.12 -25.78 58.01
CA PRO A 19 18.06 -26.00 57.04
C PRO A 19 16.65 -25.61 57.52
N GLU A 20 16.37 -25.65 58.83
CA GLU A 20 15.05 -25.25 59.38
C GLU A 20 14.88 -23.72 59.47
N ALA A 21 15.97 -22.96 59.49
CA ALA A 21 15.95 -21.49 59.60
C ALA A 21 17.19 -20.84 58.92
N PRO A 22 17.35 -20.97 57.59
CA PRO A 22 18.59 -20.59 56.92
C PRO A 22 18.75 -19.09 56.70
N ALA A 23 20.00 -18.62 56.76
CA ALA A 23 20.37 -17.29 56.32
C ALA A 23 20.43 -17.28 54.78
N VAL A 24 19.48 -16.59 54.14
CA VAL A 24 19.43 -16.40 52.69
C VAL A 24 20.00 -15.03 52.32
N SER A 25 20.90 -15.00 51.35
CA SER A 25 21.41 -13.78 50.69
C SER A 25 21.01 -13.78 49.22
N GLU A 26 20.74 -12.60 48.63
CA GLU A 26 20.39 -12.44 47.20
C GLU A 26 21.32 -11.44 46.48
N THR A 27 21.63 -11.69 45.21
CA THR A 27 22.30 -10.77 44.30
C THR A 27 21.66 -10.79 42.91
N SER A 28 21.83 -9.73 42.13
CA SER A 28 21.19 -9.61 40.81
C SER A 28 22.03 -10.29 39.71
N PRO A 29 21.46 -11.18 38.87
CA PRO A 29 22.16 -11.90 37.80
C PRO A 29 22.38 -11.02 36.54
N LEU A 30 22.72 -9.75 36.75
CA LEU A 30 22.95 -8.75 35.72
C LEU A 30 24.45 -8.49 35.52
N TYR A 31 24.81 -8.13 34.31
CA TYR A 31 26.16 -7.68 33.96
C TYR A 31 26.14 -6.58 32.90
N LEU A 32 27.27 -5.88 32.73
CA LEU A 32 27.45 -4.83 31.73
C LEU A 32 28.88 -4.86 31.19
N GLU A 33 29.04 -4.95 29.86
CA GLU A 33 30.32 -4.74 29.19
C GLU A 33 30.68 -3.25 29.17
N ILE A 34 31.93 -2.91 29.52
CA ILE A 34 32.44 -1.54 29.49
C ILE A 34 33.82 -1.53 28.82
N ASP A 35 33.98 -0.65 27.83
CA ASP A 35 35.26 -0.34 27.21
C ASP A 35 36.27 0.17 28.26
N ASP A 36 37.51 -0.31 28.18
CA ASP A 36 38.63 0.12 29.04
C ASP A 36 38.83 1.65 29.08
N ALA A 37 38.41 2.35 28.03
CA ALA A 37 38.44 3.80 27.94
C ALA A 37 37.37 4.45 28.83
N ASP A 38 36.11 4.04 28.71
CA ASP A 38 34.99 4.62 29.47
C ASP A 38 35.07 4.24 30.95
N PHE A 39 35.55 3.03 31.27
CA PHE A 39 35.86 2.62 32.65
C PHE A 39 36.93 3.52 33.30
N ALA A 40 37.89 4.03 32.51
CA ALA A 40 38.98 4.87 32.98
C ALA A 40 38.69 6.39 32.97
N GLU A 41 37.86 6.90 32.05
CA GLU A 41 37.42 8.30 32.06
C GLU A 41 36.32 8.56 33.10
N THR A 42 35.53 7.54 33.45
CA THR A 42 34.47 7.65 34.48
C THR A 42 35.04 7.45 35.90
N ASP A 43 34.40 8.06 36.91
CA ASP A 43 34.73 7.84 38.33
C ASP A 43 34.51 6.39 38.82
N LEU A 44 33.92 5.51 37.99
CA LEU A 44 33.74 4.07 38.25
C LEU A 44 35.05 3.38 38.66
N SER A 45 36.18 3.75 38.05
CA SER A 45 37.53 3.29 38.39
C SER A 45 38.01 3.62 39.82
N LYS A 46 37.24 4.41 40.58
CA LYS A 46 37.55 4.78 41.99
C LYS A 46 36.57 4.18 43.00
N SER A 47 35.43 3.65 42.55
CA SER A 47 34.55 2.83 43.37
C SER A 47 35.11 1.40 43.48
N ALA A 48 34.87 0.75 44.62
CA ALA A 48 34.87 -0.71 44.63
C ALA A 48 33.64 -1.17 43.82
N LEU A 49 33.91 -1.88 42.72
CA LEU A 49 32.91 -2.49 41.84
C LEU A 49 33.37 -3.92 41.56
N THR A 50 32.46 -4.89 41.71
CA THR A 50 32.77 -6.27 41.31
C THR A 50 32.93 -6.31 39.79
N THR A 51 34.13 -6.65 39.33
CA THR A 51 34.53 -6.56 37.93
C THR A 51 35.35 -7.76 37.50
N VAL A 52 35.13 -8.20 36.26
CA VAL A 52 35.80 -9.34 35.64
C VAL A 52 36.30 -8.94 34.26
N ARG A 53 37.50 -9.41 33.90
CA ARG A 53 38.10 -9.12 32.61
C ARG A 53 38.18 -10.39 31.78
N VAL A 54 37.44 -10.43 30.67
CA VAL A 54 37.43 -11.56 29.74
C VAL A 54 38.06 -11.10 28.43
N GLY A 55 39.24 -11.64 28.13
CA GLY A 55 40.06 -11.17 27.01
C GLY A 55 40.47 -9.71 27.16
N ASP A 56 40.03 -8.88 26.20
CA ASP A 56 40.30 -7.44 26.19
C ASP A 56 39.17 -6.59 26.82
N ALA A 57 37.98 -7.17 27.07
CA ALA A 57 36.81 -6.49 27.63
C ALA A 57 36.74 -6.56 29.16
N THR A 58 36.15 -5.53 29.79
CA THR A 58 35.93 -5.45 31.24
C THR A 58 34.44 -5.39 31.53
N TYR A 59 33.93 -6.34 32.31
CA TYR A 59 32.51 -6.44 32.69
C TYR A 59 32.32 -6.06 34.15
N VAL A 60 31.29 -5.26 34.45
CA VAL A 60 30.78 -5.04 35.80
C VAL A 60 29.63 -6.01 36.05
N VAL A 61 29.57 -6.64 37.22
CA VAL A 61 28.58 -7.69 37.54
C VAL A 61 27.75 -7.36 38.77
N GLY A 62 26.63 -8.05 38.95
CA GLY A 62 25.79 -7.93 40.14
C GLY A 62 24.97 -6.64 40.17
N PRO A 63 24.60 -6.12 41.35
CA PRO A 63 23.89 -4.84 41.47
C PRO A 63 24.69 -3.65 40.90
N ASP A 64 26.00 -3.82 40.74
CA ASP A 64 26.91 -2.78 40.23
C ASP A 64 26.81 -2.59 38.73
N ALA A 65 26.33 -3.59 37.97
CA ALA A 65 26.05 -3.46 36.55
C ALA A 65 25.05 -2.32 36.29
N THR A 66 23.98 -2.25 37.08
CA THR A 66 22.97 -1.17 37.03
C THR A 66 23.55 0.19 37.45
N ARG A 67 24.44 0.21 38.46
CA ARG A 67 25.13 1.44 38.90
C ARG A 67 26.08 1.98 37.82
N ALA A 68 26.75 1.08 37.09
CA ALA A 68 27.65 1.45 36.00
C ALA A 68 26.89 1.85 34.72
N ALA A 69 25.81 1.15 34.37
CA ALA A 69 24.95 1.44 33.23
C ALA A 69 24.43 2.89 33.25
N ALA A 70 23.95 3.34 34.41
CA ALA A 70 23.52 4.73 34.64
C ALA A 70 24.64 5.77 34.53
N ALA A 71 25.91 5.37 34.61
CA ALA A 71 27.07 6.26 34.49
C ALA A 71 27.65 6.34 33.07
N VAL A 72 27.63 5.24 32.31
CA VAL A 72 28.15 5.20 30.91
C VAL A 72 27.06 5.32 29.84
N GLY A 73 25.78 5.18 30.19
CA GLY A 73 24.65 5.26 29.25
C GLY A 73 24.33 3.95 28.53
N GLY A 74 24.61 2.81 29.17
CA GLY A 74 24.25 1.47 28.68
C GLY A 74 23.01 0.89 29.37
N THR A 75 22.69 -0.36 29.06
CA THR A 75 21.63 -1.17 29.71
C THR A 75 22.26 -2.46 30.23
N PRO A 76 22.02 -2.89 31.49
CA PRO A 76 22.50 -4.17 31.98
C PRO A 76 21.85 -5.34 31.25
N GLU A 77 22.60 -6.41 31.01
CA GLU A 77 22.14 -7.63 30.36
C GLU A 77 21.95 -8.76 31.39
N ARG A 78 20.96 -9.65 31.16
CA ARG A 78 20.77 -10.87 31.97
C ARG A 78 21.86 -11.90 31.64
N LEU A 79 22.41 -12.56 32.66
CA LEU A 79 23.31 -13.73 32.52
C LEU A 79 22.57 -15.00 32.08
N LEU A 80 21.29 -15.10 32.46
CA LEU A 80 20.42 -16.22 32.11
C LEU A 80 19.38 -15.79 31.07
N GLU A 81 18.99 -16.74 30.23
CA GLU A 81 17.88 -16.67 29.28
C GLU A 81 17.10 -17.99 29.40
N HIS A 82 15.81 -17.93 29.72
CA HIS A 82 14.95 -19.08 30.04
C HIS A 82 15.51 -20.02 31.13
N GLY A 83 16.17 -19.44 32.14
CA GLY A 83 16.79 -20.17 33.25
C GLY A 83 18.10 -20.88 32.94
N VAL A 84 18.64 -20.76 31.71
CA VAL A 84 19.97 -21.28 31.35
C VAL A 84 20.95 -20.15 31.05
N LEU A 85 22.25 -20.39 31.24
CA LEU A 85 23.30 -19.42 30.88
C LEU A 85 23.22 -19.13 29.37
N ALA A 86 23.22 -17.84 29.01
CA ALA A 86 23.13 -17.40 27.63
C ALA A 86 24.32 -17.89 26.79
N ASP A 87 24.06 -18.35 25.55
CA ASP A 87 25.08 -18.86 24.61
C ASP A 87 25.83 -17.69 23.93
N ARG A 88 26.57 -16.93 24.74
CA ARG A 88 27.30 -15.71 24.36
C ARG A 88 28.74 -15.77 24.87
N GLU A 89 29.69 -15.25 24.11
CA GLU A 89 31.12 -15.30 24.45
C GLU A 89 31.39 -14.57 25.79
N GLY A 90 32.16 -15.20 26.67
CA GLY A 90 32.50 -14.66 28.01
C GLY A 90 31.46 -14.85 29.11
N VAL A 91 30.17 -15.11 28.82
CA VAL A 91 29.10 -15.23 29.85
C VAL A 91 29.43 -16.26 30.95
N ALA A 92 30.08 -17.37 30.59
CA ALA A 92 30.51 -18.39 31.57
C ALA A 92 31.61 -17.89 32.54
N ASP A 93 32.49 -16.99 32.09
CA ASP A 93 33.53 -16.38 32.93
C ASP A 93 32.96 -15.21 33.76
N VAL A 94 31.96 -14.50 33.22
CA VAL A 94 31.21 -13.46 33.95
C VAL A 94 30.37 -14.09 35.08
N PHE A 95 29.70 -15.21 34.81
CA PHE A 95 29.04 -16.04 35.84
C PHE A 95 30.04 -16.52 36.89
N ALA A 96 31.22 -16.99 36.50
CA ALA A 96 32.24 -17.44 37.44
C ALA A 96 32.72 -16.35 38.40
N ALA A 97 32.88 -15.11 37.91
CA ALA A 97 33.25 -13.99 38.78
C ALA A 97 32.11 -13.57 39.74
N LEU A 98 30.86 -13.50 39.26
CA LEU A 98 29.72 -13.20 40.13
C LEU A 98 29.50 -14.30 41.18
N ALA A 99 29.64 -15.56 40.79
CA ALA A 99 29.58 -16.70 41.72
C ALA A 99 30.72 -16.64 42.74
N SER A 100 31.95 -16.31 42.33
CA SER A 100 33.10 -16.17 43.25
C SER A 100 32.91 -15.06 44.28
N ASP A 101 32.39 -13.90 43.87
CA ASP A 101 32.16 -12.74 44.74
C ASP A 101 31.01 -12.97 45.74
N PHE A 102 30.03 -13.79 45.36
CA PHE A 102 28.79 -14.00 46.12
C PHE A 102 28.77 -15.29 46.97
N LEU A 103 29.43 -16.36 46.52
CA LEU A 103 29.61 -17.58 47.30
C LEU A 103 30.76 -17.43 48.31
N GLY A 104 31.85 -16.76 47.92
CA GLY A 104 33.10 -16.69 48.67
C GLY A 104 33.97 -17.94 48.53
N ASP A 105 35.13 -17.94 49.19
CA ASP A 105 35.91 -19.16 49.41
C ASP A 105 35.23 -20.01 50.52
N PRO A 106 35.20 -21.35 50.42
CA PRO A 106 34.48 -22.22 51.37
C PRO A 106 35.07 -22.27 52.80
N GLU A 107 36.20 -21.61 53.08
CA GLU A 107 36.89 -21.64 54.38
C GLU A 107 36.52 -20.48 55.34
N ASP A 108 35.96 -19.36 54.85
CA ASP A 108 35.80 -18.12 55.64
C ASP A 108 34.65 -18.13 56.69
N GLY A 109 33.93 -19.25 56.83
CA GLY A 109 32.74 -19.37 57.69
C GLY A 109 32.93 -20.07 59.04
N ALA A 110 34.13 -20.56 59.37
CA ALA A 110 34.35 -21.54 60.44
C ALA A 110 35.14 -21.00 61.66
N GLU A 111 34.50 -20.19 62.50
CA GLU A 111 34.86 -20.11 63.93
C GLU A 111 33.89 -20.98 64.75
N ASP A 112 34.44 -21.73 65.72
CA ASP A 112 33.73 -22.65 66.64
C ASP A 112 32.92 -23.81 66.01
N ASP A 113 33.61 -24.77 65.39
CA ASP A 113 33.28 -26.19 65.66
C ASP A 113 34.52 -27.11 65.67
N ALA A 114 34.50 -28.16 66.49
CA ALA A 114 35.73 -28.75 67.07
C ALA A 114 35.96 -30.25 66.78
N ASP A 115 35.53 -30.76 65.62
CA ASP A 115 35.92 -32.10 65.15
C ASP A 115 36.41 -32.07 63.69
N GLY A 116 37.64 -32.53 63.45
CA GLY A 116 38.35 -32.35 62.19
C GLY A 116 38.12 -33.49 61.21
N GLY A 117 37.16 -33.33 60.30
CA GLY A 117 37.01 -34.16 59.09
C GLY A 117 37.44 -33.43 57.83
N ASP A 118 38.04 -34.15 56.87
CA ASP A 118 38.00 -33.75 55.46
C ASP A 118 36.51 -33.74 55.04
N GLY A 119 35.93 -32.55 54.96
CA GLY A 119 34.51 -32.33 54.67
C GLY A 119 34.35 -31.30 53.57
N ASP A 120 34.34 -31.77 52.33
CA ASP A 120 34.17 -30.95 51.14
C ASP A 120 32.92 -30.05 51.24
N ALA A 121 32.96 -28.88 50.61
CA ALA A 121 31.89 -27.89 50.72
C ALA A 121 30.71 -28.29 49.81
N ARG A 122 29.90 -29.23 50.30
CA ARG A 122 28.69 -29.74 49.64
C ARG A 122 27.74 -28.59 49.32
N LEU A 123 27.50 -28.36 48.03
CA LEU A 123 26.64 -27.31 47.53
C LEU A 123 25.65 -27.91 46.54
N ALA A 124 24.35 -27.82 46.82
CA ALA A 124 23.34 -28.11 45.82
C ALA A 124 22.95 -26.83 45.10
N TYR A 125 22.81 -26.89 43.78
CA TYR A 125 22.45 -25.73 42.96
C TYR A 125 21.23 -26.01 42.09
N SER A 126 20.33 -25.02 41.98
CA SER A 126 19.14 -25.15 41.16
C SER A 126 19.51 -25.17 39.67
N VAL A 127 18.79 -26.00 38.92
CA VAL A 127 18.85 -26.04 37.45
C VAL A 127 17.44 -26.25 36.89
N PRO A 128 17.15 -25.73 35.68
CA PRO A 128 16.03 -26.23 34.89
C PRO A 128 16.18 -27.74 34.64
N GLY A 129 15.04 -28.44 34.66
CA GLY A 129 14.94 -29.80 34.12
C GLY A 129 15.09 -29.80 32.59
N SER A 130 14.84 -30.95 31.95
CA SER A 130 14.71 -30.97 30.49
C SER A 130 13.53 -30.09 30.07
N THR A 131 13.79 -29.07 29.25
CA THR A 131 12.73 -28.18 28.74
C THR A 131 11.97 -28.88 27.61
N VAL A 132 10.65 -28.99 27.74
CA VAL A 132 9.84 -29.85 26.85
C VAL A 132 9.20 -29.09 25.69
N ASP A 133 8.87 -27.81 25.87
CA ASP A 133 8.27 -26.95 24.84
C ASP A 133 9.28 -26.04 24.10
N ALA A 134 10.54 -25.99 24.56
CA ALA A 134 11.63 -25.26 23.92
C ALA A 134 12.95 -26.05 23.91
N SER A 135 13.71 -25.95 22.81
CA SER A 135 14.99 -26.65 22.64
C SER A 135 16.16 -25.88 23.27
N LEU A 136 16.21 -25.83 24.61
CA LEU A 136 17.24 -25.12 25.37
C LEU A 136 18.48 -25.98 25.70
N PRO A 137 19.69 -25.40 25.80
CA PRO A 137 20.94 -26.12 26.06
C PRO A 137 21.14 -26.48 27.55
N THR A 138 20.11 -26.97 28.24
CA THR A 138 20.11 -27.20 29.71
C THR A 138 21.26 -28.10 30.20
N ALA A 139 21.63 -29.13 29.42
CA ALA A 139 22.75 -30.00 29.74
C ALA A 139 24.12 -29.27 29.69
N ALA A 140 24.33 -28.38 28.72
CA ALA A 140 25.57 -27.61 28.59
C ALA A 140 25.67 -26.50 29.66
N HIS A 141 24.52 -25.91 30.03
CA HIS A 141 24.42 -25.04 31.20
C HIS A 141 24.77 -25.80 32.48
N ARG A 142 24.19 -26.99 32.71
CA ARG A 142 24.48 -27.83 33.89
C ARG A 142 25.96 -28.20 33.99
N GLU A 143 26.61 -28.59 32.88
CA GLU A 143 28.06 -28.88 32.83
C GLU A 143 28.91 -27.62 33.12
N THR A 144 28.54 -26.47 32.54
CA THR A 144 29.25 -25.20 32.72
C THR A 144 29.17 -24.70 34.17
N VAL A 145 27.98 -24.69 34.77
CA VAL A 145 27.78 -24.31 36.17
C VAL A 145 28.51 -25.28 37.10
N ARG A 146 28.39 -26.60 36.88
CA ARG A 146 29.10 -27.61 37.70
C ARG A 146 30.61 -27.39 37.69
N ARG A 147 31.19 -27.11 36.51
CA ARG A 147 32.61 -26.81 36.38
C ARG A 147 32.98 -25.57 37.20
N VAL A 148 32.26 -24.46 37.01
CA VAL A 148 32.54 -23.19 37.70
C VAL A 148 32.49 -23.35 39.22
N LEU A 149 31.47 -24.01 39.76
CA LEU A 149 31.33 -24.21 41.20
C LEU A 149 32.40 -25.15 41.78
N ALA A 150 32.83 -26.16 41.01
CA ALA A 150 33.94 -27.03 41.40
C ALA A 150 35.31 -26.32 41.30
N ASP A 151 35.49 -25.41 40.33
CA ASP A 151 36.68 -24.56 40.23
C ASP A 151 36.79 -23.56 41.41
N LEU A 152 35.67 -23.28 42.11
CA LEU A 152 35.60 -22.52 43.37
C LEU A 152 35.77 -23.39 44.65
N GLY A 153 36.03 -24.69 44.51
CA GLY A 153 36.29 -25.58 45.65
C GLY A 153 35.05 -26.12 46.38
N TYR A 154 33.85 -25.94 45.83
CA TYR A 154 32.65 -26.64 46.29
C TYR A 154 32.55 -28.05 45.71
N GLU A 155 31.69 -28.89 46.29
CA GLU A 155 31.20 -30.12 45.67
C GLU A 155 29.78 -29.88 45.12
N PRO A 156 29.64 -29.49 43.83
CA PRO A 156 28.36 -29.07 43.26
C PRO A 156 27.47 -30.22 42.77
N THR A 157 26.28 -30.29 43.37
CA THR A 157 25.17 -31.22 43.06
C THR A 157 24.01 -30.48 42.37
N PRO A 158 23.63 -30.80 41.12
CA PRO A 158 22.46 -30.23 40.48
C PRO A 158 21.15 -30.78 41.07
N ILE A 159 20.22 -29.89 41.39
CA ILE A 159 18.84 -30.21 41.77
C ILE A 159 17.85 -29.45 40.88
N ALA A 160 16.80 -30.11 40.39
CA ALA A 160 15.75 -29.44 39.63
C ALA A 160 14.94 -28.52 40.56
N SER A 161 14.62 -27.28 40.17
CA SER A 161 13.95 -26.32 41.06
C SER A 161 12.64 -26.86 41.66
N GLY A 162 11.82 -27.57 40.87
CA GLY A 162 10.61 -28.24 41.36
C GLY A 162 10.86 -29.34 42.41
N PHE A 163 12.03 -29.97 42.40
CA PHE A 163 12.44 -30.94 43.44
C PHE A 163 12.99 -30.22 44.68
N ALA A 164 13.64 -29.06 44.53
CA ALA A 164 14.01 -28.23 45.68
C ALA A 164 12.76 -27.75 46.44
N VAL A 165 11.69 -27.34 45.77
CA VAL A 165 10.40 -27.00 46.42
C VAL A 165 9.81 -28.18 47.21
N VAL A 166 10.03 -29.44 46.78
CA VAL A 166 9.67 -30.64 47.58
C VAL A 166 10.56 -30.79 48.83
N TYR A 167 11.86 -30.50 48.74
CA TYR A 167 12.74 -30.51 49.92
C TYR A 167 12.34 -29.47 50.96
N ASP A 168 11.99 -28.27 50.51
CA ASP A 168 11.65 -27.15 51.38
C ASP A 168 10.30 -27.35 52.11
N ALA A 169 9.28 -27.89 51.41
CA ALA A 169 7.91 -27.96 51.93
C ALA A 169 7.42 -29.36 52.36
N LEU A 170 8.08 -30.44 51.95
CA LEU A 170 7.56 -31.81 52.11
C LEU A 170 8.48 -32.76 52.90
N ALA A 171 9.39 -32.23 53.71
CA ALA A 171 10.23 -33.03 54.63
C ALA A 171 9.38 -33.96 55.53
N ASP A 172 8.37 -33.41 56.23
CA ASP A 172 7.42 -34.17 57.07
C ASP A 172 6.60 -35.20 56.27
N ALA A 173 6.34 -34.93 54.98
CA ALA A 173 5.64 -35.84 54.08
C ALA A 173 6.56 -36.95 53.52
N ASN A 174 7.78 -37.10 54.05
CA ASN A 174 8.81 -38.01 53.54
C ASN A 174 9.13 -37.71 52.06
N LEU A 175 9.22 -36.44 51.69
CA LEU A 175 9.57 -35.97 50.33
C LEU A 175 8.72 -36.68 49.26
N THR A 176 7.40 -36.66 49.46
CA THR A 176 6.43 -37.34 48.60
C THR A 176 5.34 -36.37 48.19
N GLY A 177 5.30 -36.00 46.91
CA GLY A 177 4.38 -34.98 46.39
C GLY A 177 4.72 -34.55 44.96
N VAL A 178 3.99 -33.55 44.48
CA VAL A 178 4.32 -32.78 43.27
C VAL A 178 4.85 -31.42 43.71
N GLY A 179 6.08 -31.08 43.37
CA GLY A 179 6.61 -29.74 43.53
C GLY A 179 6.57 -28.97 42.21
N VAL A 180 6.10 -27.73 42.27
CA VAL A 180 6.02 -26.79 41.14
C VAL A 180 6.80 -25.54 41.50
N ALA A 181 7.93 -25.32 40.83
CA ALA A 181 8.72 -24.10 40.96
C ALA A 181 8.40 -23.16 39.78
N VAL A 182 7.66 -22.09 40.05
CA VAL A 182 7.28 -21.05 39.09
C VAL A 182 8.32 -19.93 39.16
N GLU A 183 9.32 -20.00 38.28
CA GLU A 183 10.31 -18.93 38.14
C GLU A 183 9.80 -17.83 37.19
N ALA A 184 10.59 -16.78 36.95
CA ALA A 184 10.16 -15.74 36.02
C ALA A 184 10.07 -16.25 34.57
N GLU A 185 11.09 -16.93 34.04
CA GLU A 185 11.14 -17.31 32.62
C GLU A 185 10.84 -18.81 32.36
N SER A 186 10.62 -19.61 33.41
CA SER A 186 10.30 -21.04 33.29
C SER A 186 9.50 -21.56 34.48
N THR A 187 8.85 -22.72 34.32
CA THR A 187 8.19 -23.44 35.41
C THR A 187 8.69 -24.88 35.44
N THR A 188 9.21 -25.33 36.57
CA THR A 188 9.81 -26.66 36.73
C THR A 188 8.95 -27.53 37.64
N VAL A 189 8.57 -28.71 37.16
CA VAL A 189 7.79 -29.69 37.95
C VAL A 189 8.68 -30.86 38.34
N ALA A 190 8.51 -31.36 39.56
CA ALA A 190 9.00 -32.67 39.98
C ALA A 190 7.88 -33.49 40.66
N LEU A 191 7.64 -34.71 40.19
CA LEU A 191 6.87 -35.72 40.93
C LEU A 191 7.84 -36.62 41.69
N VAL A 192 7.67 -36.69 43.01
CA VAL A 192 8.61 -37.33 43.93
C VAL A 192 7.89 -38.34 44.81
N TYR A 193 8.50 -39.52 44.99
CA TYR A 193 8.03 -40.54 45.93
C TYR A 193 9.18 -40.96 46.86
N TYR A 194 9.03 -40.74 48.16
CA TYR A 194 10.01 -41.10 49.19
C TYR A 194 11.42 -40.54 48.93
N GLY A 195 11.50 -39.26 48.54
CA GLY A 195 12.77 -38.59 48.19
C GLY A 195 13.35 -38.96 46.83
N VAL A 196 12.68 -39.83 46.06
CA VAL A 196 13.11 -40.19 44.69
C VAL A 196 12.23 -39.46 43.66
N PRO A 197 12.77 -38.51 42.88
CA PRO A 197 12.05 -37.92 41.76
C PRO A 197 11.87 -38.96 40.65
N VAL A 198 10.63 -39.24 40.27
CA VAL A 198 10.31 -40.16 39.16
C VAL A 198 10.11 -39.43 37.84
N LEU A 199 9.78 -38.13 37.90
CA LEU A 199 9.62 -37.24 36.77
C LEU A 199 10.11 -35.86 37.20
N ALA A 200 10.99 -35.23 36.42
CA ALA A 200 11.38 -33.83 36.62
C ALA A 200 11.71 -33.15 35.28
N PHE A 201 11.01 -32.07 34.95
CA PHE A 201 11.11 -31.37 33.66
C PHE A 201 10.73 -29.89 33.82
N SER A 202 10.97 -29.08 32.79
CA SER A 202 10.61 -27.65 32.77
C SER A 202 9.80 -27.25 31.54
N VAL A 203 8.97 -26.22 31.69
CA VAL A 203 8.27 -25.51 30.62
C VAL A 203 8.89 -24.12 30.50
N ALA A 204 9.14 -23.61 29.29
CA ALA A 204 9.74 -22.29 29.01
C ALA A 204 8.74 -21.12 29.20
N LYS A 205 7.92 -21.20 30.25
CA LYS A 205 6.89 -20.24 30.63
C LYS A 205 6.91 -20.10 32.15
N GLY A 206 6.87 -18.88 32.65
CA GLY A 206 6.86 -18.56 34.07
C GLY A 206 6.15 -17.24 34.33
N GLY A 207 6.52 -16.56 35.42
CA GLY A 207 5.97 -15.24 35.79
C GLY A 207 6.00 -14.21 34.66
N ASP A 208 7.13 -14.03 33.98
CA ASP A 208 7.29 -13.07 32.88
C ASP A 208 6.35 -13.42 31.71
N TRP A 209 6.16 -14.71 31.38
CA TRP A 209 5.16 -15.13 30.37
C TRP A 209 3.72 -14.83 30.81
N VAL A 210 3.38 -15.06 32.08
CA VAL A 210 2.05 -14.73 32.65
C VAL A 210 1.81 -13.22 32.60
N ALA A 211 2.82 -12.40 32.92
CA ALA A 211 2.75 -10.94 32.82
C ALA A 211 2.60 -10.47 31.36
N GLU A 212 3.32 -11.07 30.41
CA GLU A 212 3.17 -10.79 28.97
C GLU A 212 1.78 -11.15 28.43
N GLN A 213 1.20 -12.29 28.83
CA GLN A 213 -0.17 -12.66 28.46
C GLN A 213 -1.21 -11.68 29.06
N ALA A 214 -1.02 -11.28 30.33
CA ALA A 214 -1.93 -10.34 30.99
C ALA A 214 -1.83 -8.93 30.37
N ALA A 215 -0.63 -8.41 30.15
CA ALA A 215 -0.35 -7.16 29.44
C ALA A 215 -0.95 -7.16 28.03
N SER A 216 -0.76 -8.23 27.25
CA SER A 216 -1.37 -8.38 25.92
C SER A 216 -2.90 -8.51 25.95
N ALA A 217 -3.52 -8.79 27.11
CA ALA A 217 -4.96 -8.91 27.28
C ALA A 217 -5.62 -7.63 27.81
N THR A 218 -4.91 -6.81 28.60
CA THR A 218 -5.40 -5.51 29.10
C THR A 218 -5.00 -4.34 28.20
N GLY A 219 -3.80 -4.38 27.62
CA GLY A 219 -3.16 -3.25 26.94
C GLY A 219 -2.22 -2.42 27.83
N GLU A 220 -1.97 -2.83 29.07
CA GLU A 220 -1.03 -2.17 30.00
C GLU A 220 0.43 -2.58 29.71
N PRO A 221 1.44 -1.76 30.06
CA PRO A 221 2.86 -2.12 29.96
C PRO A 221 3.24 -3.36 30.79
N VAL A 222 4.11 -4.22 30.24
CA VAL A 222 4.53 -5.48 30.89
C VAL A 222 5.16 -5.25 32.27
N ASP A 223 5.93 -4.17 32.45
CA ASP A 223 6.59 -3.89 33.73
C ASP A 223 5.63 -3.38 34.81
N GLN A 224 4.56 -2.66 34.43
CA GLN A 224 3.45 -2.32 35.31
C GLN A 224 2.70 -3.59 35.74
N VAL A 225 2.42 -4.48 34.78
CA VAL A 225 1.77 -5.77 35.03
C VAL A 225 2.64 -6.71 35.88
N ARG A 226 3.98 -6.68 35.74
CA ARG A 226 4.93 -7.34 36.68
C ARG A 226 4.83 -6.76 38.09
N GLY A 227 4.66 -5.44 38.21
CA GLY A 227 4.43 -4.76 39.49
C GLY A 227 3.16 -5.26 40.21
N VAL A 228 2.04 -5.34 39.48
CA VAL A 228 0.79 -5.94 39.99
C VAL A 228 0.95 -7.44 40.27
N GLN A 229 1.65 -8.18 39.41
CA GLN A 229 1.93 -9.61 39.59
C GLN A 229 2.65 -9.90 40.91
N ALA A 230 3.62 -9.09 41.31
CA ALA A 230 4.39 -9.30 42.53
C ALA A 230 3.59 -9.12 43.83
N ARG A 231 2.37 -8.56 43.76
CA ARG A 231 1.53 -8.20 44.92
C ARG A 231 0.08 -8.70 44.88
N THR A 232 -0.36 -9.32 43.77
CA THR A 232 -1.74 -9.84 43.61
C THR A 232 -1.94 -11.20 44.30
N THR A 233 -3.21 -11.57 44.52
CA THR A 233 -3.63 -12.90 45.01
C THR A 233 -4.71 -13.46 44.08
N ILE A 234 -4.55 -14.71 43.67
CA ILE A 234 -5.34 -15.33 42.59
C ILE A 234 -6.65 -15.92 43.14
N GLU A 235 -7.68 -15.08 43.27
CA GLU A 235 -9.01 -15.53 43.67
C GLU A 235 -9.76 -16.28 42.55
N SER A 236 -10.34 -17.44 42.89
CA SER A 236 -11.11 -18.26 41.93
C SER A 236 -12.49 -17.67 41.54
N SER A 237 -12.85 -16.50 42.08
CA SER A 237 -14.11 -15.81 41.79
C SER A 237 -13.86 -14.36 41.39
N GLY A 238 -13.64 -14.16 40.08
CA GLY A 238 -13.26 -12.86 39.48
C GLY A 238 -13.99 -11.65 40.06
N GLY A 239 -13.20 -10.67 40.49
CA GLY A 239 -13.62 -9.58 41.38
C GLY A 239 -12.53 -8.54 41.67
N GLY A 240 -11.25 -8.88 41.48
CA GLY A 240 -10.13 -7.94 41.41
C GLY A 240 -10.12 -7.12 40.12
N ASP A 241 -9.07 -6.32 39.94
CA ASP A 241 -8.97 -5.38 38.81
C ASP A 241 -8.63 -6.06 37.48
N ALA A 242 -8.79 -5.34 36.36
CA ALA A 242 -8.69 -5.94 35.02
C ALA A 242 -7.36 -6.64 34.71
N VAL A 243 -6.26 -6.18 35.35
CA VAL A 243 -4.92 -6.79 35.30
C VAL A 243 -4.87 -8.06 36.15
N GLU A 244 -5.38 -8.04 37.38
CA GLU A 244 -5.40 -9.21 38.27
C GLU A 244 -6.26 -10.34 37.69
N ASP A 245 -7.44 -9.99 37.18
CA ASP A 245 -8.36 -10.92 36.52
C ASP A 245 -7.71 -11.51 35.23
N ALA A 246 -6.76 -10.80 34.61
CA ALA A 246 -5.95 -11.29 33.49
C ALA A 246 -4.74 -12.13 33.93
N LEU A 247 -4.07 -11.77 35.04
CA LEU A 247 -3.01 -12.57 35.66
C LEU A 247 -3.55 -13.92 36.16
N ALA A 248 -4.73 -13.95 36.77
CA ALA A 248 -5.43 -15.16 37.15
C ALA A 248 -5.69 -16.10 35.95
N ARG A 249 -6.11 -15.53 34.81
CA ARG A 249 -6.26 -16.26 33.54
C ARG A 249 -4.91 -16.72 32.97
N GLY A 250 -3.85 -15.93 33.14
CA GLY A 250 -2.49 -16.30 32.77
C GLY A 250 -1.91 -17.45 33.60
N TYR A 251 -2.10 -17.43 34.93
CA TYR A 251 -1.69 -18.52 35.81
C TYR A 251 -2.51 -19.79 35.58
N ASP A 252 -3.84 -19.71 35.36
CA ASP A 252 -4.66 -20.88 35.00
C ASP A 252 -4.26 -21.48 33.63
N ALA A 253 -3.80 -20.65 32.69
CA ALA A 253 -3.21 -21.11 31.43
C ALA A 253 -1.83 -21.75 31.65
N LEU A 254 -0.95 -21.13 32.44
CA LEU A 254 0.39 -21.66 32.78
C LEU A 254 0.29 -23.03 33.47
N VAL A 255 -0.50 -23.11 34.55
CA VAL A 255 -0.77 -24.36 35.27
C VAL A 255 -1.43 -25.38 34.34
N GLY A 256 -2.33 -24.95 33.44
CA GLY A 256 -2.93 -25.81 32.43
C GLY A 256 -1.92 -26.45 31.48
N ASP A 257 -0.99 -25.66 30.95
CA ASP A 257 0.09 -26.13 30.06
C ASP A 257 1.09 -27.02 30.82
N VAL A 258 1.42 -26.67 32.06
CA VAL A 258 2.32 -27.43 32.95
C VAL A 258 1.73 -28.81 33.31
N VAL A 259 0.44 -28.87 33.65
CA VAL A 259 -0.26 -30.14 33.88
C VAL A 259 -0.38 -30.96 32.59
N ALA A 260 -0.65 -30.33 31.45
CA ALA A 260 -0.68 -31.01 30.16
C ALA A 260 0.68 -31.63 29.79
N ALA A 261 1.78 -30.89 30.00
CA ALA A 261 3.13 -31.41 29.84
C ALA A 261 3.44 -32.56 30.83
N THR A 262 2.99 -32.46 32.08
CA THR A 262 3.14 -33.55 33.07
C THR A 262 2.40 -34.81 32.62
N VAL A 263 1.25 -34.68 31.95
CA VAL A 263 0.48 -35.79 31.36
C VAL A 263 1.16 -36.38 30.12
N GLU A 264 1.92 -35.60 29.35
CA GLU A 264 2.61 -36.07 28.14
C GLU A 264 3.96 -36.75 28.43
N GLU A 265 4.71 -36.26 29.42
CA GLU A 265 6.02 -36.82 29.82
C GLU A 265 5.92 -38.03 30.75
N ALA A 266 4.86 -38.14 31.58
CA ALA A 266 4.70 -39.26 32.51
C ALA A 266 4.40 -40.58 31.78
N THR A 267 5.21 -41.62 32.02
CA THR A 267 5.00 -42.94 31.43
C THR A 267 4.09 -43.82 32.30
N GLU A 268 3.59 -44.93 31.72
CA GLU A 268 2.76 -45.95 32.38
C GLU A 268 3.42 -46.62 33.61
N GLY A 269 4.68 -46.28 33.93
CA GLY A 269 5.40 -46.74 35.12
C GLY A 269 5.65 -45.68 36.21
N ASP A 270 5.49 -44.38 35.91
CA ASP A 270 5.91 -43.30 36.81
C ASP A 270 4.85 -42.95 37.87
N VAL A 271 3.57 -42.93 37.47
CA VAL A 271 2.44 -42.70 38.38
C VAL A 271 1.88 -44.03 38.88
N ARG A 272 1.65 -44.14 40.19
CA ARG A 272 1.05 -45.32 40.83
C ARG A 272 -0.45 -45.12 41.00
N GLU A 273 -1.26 -46.02 40.42
CA GLU A 273 -2.73 -46.00 40.52
C GLU A 273 -3.23 -45.69 41.94
N GLY A 274 -3.96 -44.58 42.09
CA GLY A 274 -4.67 -44.20 43.31
C GLY A 274 -3.80 -43.68 44.46
N VAL A 275 -2.53 -43.32 44.22
CA VAL A 275 -1.70 -42.67 45.25
C VAL A 275 -2.14 -41.23 45.46
N SER A 276 -2.33 -40.87 46.74
CA SER A 276 -2.62 -39.51 47.18
C SER A 276 -1.31 -38.77 47.42
N VAL A 277 -1.17 -37.58 46.83
CA VAL A 277 0.01 -36.71 46.91
C VAL A 277 -0.42 -35.28 47.31
N PRO A 278 0.38 -34.53 48.08
CA PRO A 278 0.27 -33.08 48.16
C PRO A 278 0.85 -32.40 46.91
N VAL A 279 0.40 -31.18 46.62
CA VAL A 279 0.97 -30.30 45.59
C VAL A 279 1.55 -29.05 46.27
N VAL A 280 2.85 -28.80 46.12
CA VAL A 280 3.54 -27.64 46.72
C VAL A 280 4.06 -26.70 45.63
N VAL A 281 3.86 -25.39 45.84
CA VAL A 281 4.19 -24.35 44.84
C VAL A 281 5.13 -23.30 45.44
N GLY A 282 6.26 -23.07 44.77
CA GLY A 282 7.30 -22.09 45.14
C GLY A 282 7.95 -21.48 43.88
N GLY A 283 9.09 -20.81 44.02
CA GLY A 283 9.80 -20.12 42.94
C GLY A 283 9.55 -18.60 42.90
N GLU A 284 10.41 -17.84 42.21
CA GLU A 284 10.47 -16.36 42.26
C GLU A 284 9.29 -15.63 41.57
N ALA A 285 8.30 -16.38 41.09
CA ALA A 285 7.04 -15.87 40.55
C ALA A 285 5.80 -16.70 40.94
N ALA A 286 5.88 -17.54 41.98
CA ALA A 286 4.69 -18.11 42.59
C ALA A 286 3.99 -17.07 43.49
N VAL A 287 2.65 -17.02 43.40
CA VAL A 287 1.81 -16.08 44.15
C VAL A 287 0.63 -16.83 44.80
N PRO A 288 0.04 -16.32 45.89
CA PRO A 288 -1.08 -16.98 46.57
C PRO A 288 -2.26 -17.27 45.62
N GLY A 289 -2.87 -18.44 45.75
CA GLY A 289 -3.95 -18.95 44.89
C GLY A 289 -3.47 -19.80 43.70
N VAL A 290 -2.20 -19.73 43.31
CA VAL A 290 -1.65 -20.60 42.25
C VAL A 290 -1.62 -22.08 42.69
N GLU A 291 -1.42 -22.34 43.98
CA GLU A 291 -1.54 -23.67 44.59
C GLU A 291 -2.97 -24.25 44.47
N VAL A 292 -4.00 -23.40 44.54
CA VAL A 292 -5.41 -23.82 44.37
C VAL A 292 -5.70 -24.17 42.90
N LEU A 293 -5.17 -23.39 41.96
CA LEU A 293 -5.23 -23.70 40.54
C LEU A 293 -4.49 -25.02 40.22
N ALA A 294 -3.27 -25.19 40.76
CA ALA A 294 -2.49 -26.41 40.60
C ALA A 294 -3.23 -27.63 41.15
N ALA A 295 -3.80 -27.53 42.36
CA ALA A 295 -4.62 -28.59 42.95
C ALA A 295 -5.77 -29.02 42.04
N GLY A 296 -6.58 -28.06 41.58
CA GLY A 296 -7.73 -28.32 40.72
C GLY A 296 -7.33 -28.95 39.39
N ARG A 297 -6.31 -28.42 38.72
CA ARG A 297 -5.85 -28.95 37.43
C ARG A 297 -5.20 -30.33 37.58
N PHE A 298 -4.45 -30.62 38.65
CA PHE A 298 -3.86 -31.94 38.88
C PHE A 298 -4.90 -33.00 39.30
N ASP A 299 -5.92 -32.69 40.10
CA ASP A 299 -6.97 -33.67 40.47
C ASP A 299 -7.95 -33.96 39.31
N GLU A 300 -8.10 -33.03 38.35
CA GLU A 300 -8.86 -33.25 37.10
C GLU A 300 -8.03 -33.84 35.94
N CYS A 301 -6.72 -34.07 36.12
CA CYS A 301 -5.85 -34.53 35.02
C CYS A 301 -5.99 -36.03 34.68
N ALA A 302 -5.30 -36.47 33.62
CA ALA A 302 -5.37 -37.86 33.14
C ALA A 302 -4.40 -38.82 33.86
N LEU A 303 -3.68 -38.37 34.89
CA LEU A 303 -2.84 -39.20 35.74
C LEU A 303 -3.69 -39.76 36.88
N ASP A 304 -3.62 -41.07 37.16
CA ASP A 304 -4.37 -41.73 38.25
C ASP A 304 -3.82 -41.41 39.67
N LEU A 305 -3.37 -40.17 39.90
CA LEU A 305 -3.01 -39.61 41.20
C LEU A 305 -4.21 -38.87 41.81
N ARG A 306 -4.11 -38.50 43.10
CA ARG A 306 -5.11 -37.67 43.79
C ARG A 306 -4.42 -36.56 44.55
N VAL A 307 -4.94 -35.34 44.42
CA VAL A 307 -4.46 -34.23 45.25
C VAL A 307 -5.06 -34.36 46.64
N THR A 308 -4.19 -34.35 47.64
CA THR A 308 -4.56 -34.53 49.07
C THR A 308 -4.76 -33.18 49.75
N GLU A 309 -3.87 -32.26 49.39
CA GLU A 309 -3.67 -30.93 49.96
C GLU A 309 -2.85 -30.13 48.94
N ALA A 310 -2.95 -28.81 48.98
CA ALA A 310 -2.06 -27.95 48.20
C ALA A 310 -1.66 -26.71 49.00
N GLN A 311 -0.41 -26.30 48.83
CA GLN A 311 0.25 -25.32 49.67
C GLN A 311 1.18 -24.44 48.83
N LEU A 312 1.05 -23.12 48.96
CA LEU A 312 2.11 -22.18 48.63
C LEU A 312 3.16 -22.26 49.74
N VAL A 313 4.44 -22.31 49.39
CA VAL A 313 5.52 -22.37 50.38
C VAL A 313 5.79 -20.98 50.98
N ASP A 314 6.03 -20.91 52.29
CA ASP A 314 6.28 -19.65 53.01
C ASP A 314 7.53 -18.93 52.48
N ASP A 315 7.39 -17.69 52.00
CA ASP A 315 8.37 -16.99 51.17
C ASP A 315 8.79 -17.85 49.93
N PRO A 316 7.94 -17.89 48.89
CA PRO A 316 8.18 -18.79 47.75
C PRO A 316 9.42 -18.41 46.95
N ALA A 317 9.88 -17.15 47.00
CA ALA A 317 11.04 -16.68 46.25
C ALA A 317 12.37 -17.27 46.78
N VAL A 318 12.46 -17.60 48.07
CA VAL A 318 13.65 -18.26 48.63
C VAL A 318 13.53 -19.79 48.70
N SER A 319 12.35 -20.36 48.45
CA SER A 319 12.06 -21.80 48.64
C SER A 319 13.02 -22.73 47.88
N VAL A 320 13.40 -22.37 46.66
CA VAL A 320 14.36 -23.15 45.85
C VAL A 320 15.76 -23.14 46.47
N ALA A 321 16.20 -22.02 47.06
CA ALA A 321 17.50 -21.94 47.74
C ALA A 321 17.50 -22.72 49.06
N ARG A 322 16.42 -22.63 49.84
CA ARG A 322 16.25 -23.41 51.09
C ARG A 322 16.19 -24.91 50.82
N GLY A 323 15.38 -25.33 49.85
CA GLY A 323 15.28 -26.71 49.40
C GLY A 323 16.59 -27.28 48.85
N ALA A 324 17.38 -26.46 48.15
CA ALA A 324 18.74 -26.82 47.77
C ALA A 324 19.65 -27.00 49.00
N LEU A 325 19.58 -26.12 50.01
CA LEU A 325 20.38 -26.29 51.24
C LEU A 325 20.01 -27.58 51.98
N ALA A 326 18.73 -27.92 52.07
CA ALA A 326 18.27 -29.19 52.65
C ALA A 326 18.83 -30.39 51.87
N ALA A 327 18.75 -30.40 50.54
CA ALA A 327 19.35 -31.44 49.70
C ALA A 327 20.90 -31.53 49.84
N ALA A 328 21.57 -30.40 50.05
CA ALA A 328 23.01 -30.35 50.31
C ALA A 328 23.40 -30.85 51.72
N ALA A 329 22.49 -30.72 52.70
CA ALA A 329 22.67 -31.29 54.04
C ALA A 329 22.51 -32.82 54.03
N ASP A 330 21.44 -33.30 53.37
CA ASP A 330 21.03 -34.71 53.24
C ASP A 330 21.95 -35.60 52.35
N ASP A 331 23.03 -35.04 51.79
CA ASP A 331 24.01 -35.78 50.97
C ASP A 331 23.44 -36.34 49.66
N VAL A 332 22.56 -35.58 49.01
CA VAL A 332 21.83 -36.02 47.81
C VAL A 332 22.78 -36.26 46.63
N ASP A 333 22.84 -37.51 46.17
CA ASP A 333 23.45 -37.88 44.89
C ASP A 333 22.80 -37.08 43.74
N ALA A 334 23.63 -36.56 42.83
CA ALA A 334 23.20 -35.71 41.72
C ALA A 334 22.07 -36.32 40.87
N PHE A 335 21.10 -35.49 40.48
CA PHE A 335 20.12 -35.84 39.44
C PHE A 335 20.82 -35.91 38.07
N GLU A 336 21.47 -37.05 37.80
CA GLU A 336 21.65 -37.53 36.43
C GLU A 336 20.24 -37.69 35.82
N ASP A 337 20.03 -37.16 34.61
CA ASP A 337 18.69 -37.09 34.02
C ASP A 337 18.01 -38.46 34.02
N VAL A 338 16.75 -38.51 34.48
CA VAL A 338 15.89 -39.71 34.43
C VAL A 338 15.45 -39.95 32.98
N THR A 339 16.42 -40.19 32.11
CA THR A 339 16.17 -40.76 30.79
C THR A 339 15.78 -42.21 31.01
N TRP A 340 14.47 -42.49 31.01
CA TRP A 340 13.93 -43.85 30.92
C TRP A 340 14.24 -44.46 29.55
N GLY A 341 15.50 -44.80 29.33
CA GLY A 341 15.93 -45.69 28.25
C GLY A 341 15.14 -47.00 28.34
N ALA A 342 14.69 -47.50 27.19
CA ALA A 342 13.64 -48.52 27.07
C ALA A 342 14.03 -49.97 27.48
N ASP A 343 14.77 -50.12 28.58
CA ASP A 343 15.26 -51.37 29.18
C ASP A 343 15.19 -51.27 30.74
N GLY A 344 13.97 -51.05 31.28
CA GLY A 344 13.76 -50.75 32.71
C GLY A 344 14.30 -51.82 33.70
N GLY A 345 15.03 -51.38 34.73
CA GLY A 345 15.68 -52.31 35.66
C GLY A 345 16.41 -51.71 36.88
N PHE A 346 15.72 -50.97 37.75
CA PHE A 346 16.30 -50.46 39.00
C PHE A 346 16.77 -51.60 39.94
N ARG A 347 17.95 -51.42 40.57
CA ARG A 347 18.53 -52.34 41.57
C ARG A 347 19.41 -51.60 42.60
N GLY A 348 18.80 -50.95 43.58
CA GLY A 348 19.45 -50.51 44.82
C GLY A 348 19.06 -51.40 46.00
N SER A 349 19.93 -51.59 46.99
CA SER A 349 19.60 -52.38 48.19
C SER A 349 20.41 -52.00 49.44
N GLY A 350 19.71 -51.43 50.43
CA GLY A 350 20.17 -51.20 51.79
C GLY A 350 18.97 -50.83 52.68
N GLY A 351 18.99 -50.98 54.00
CA GLY A 351 20.08 -51.56 54.80
C GLY A 351 19.83 -51.51 56.31
N ILE A 352 18.57 -51.38 56.77
CA ILE A 352 18.22 -50.98 58.13
C ILE A 352 18.72 -51.99 59.18
N ALA A 353 19.64 -51.55 60.05
CA ALA A 353 20.26 -52.37 61.07
C ALA A 353 19.63 -52.13 62.46
N ALA A 354 18.64 -52.95 62.83
CA ALA A 354 18.11 -52.97 64.20
C ALA A 354 19.05 -53.77 65.13
N ALA A 355 19.47 -53.15 66.24
CA ALA A 355 20.22 -53.81 67.32
C ALA A 355 19.26 -54.24 68.46
N THR A 356 19.59 -55.31 69.17
CA THR A 356 18.69 -55.99 70.11
C THR A 356 19.41 -56.52 71.35
N THR A 357 18.67 -56.72 72.46
CA THR A 357 18.93 -57.72 73.55
C THR A 357 20.21 -57.53 74.40
N ASP A 358 20.33 -57.96 75.66
CA ASP A 358 19.41 -58.66 76.59
C ASP A 358 19.85 -58.47 78.07
N ASP A 359 19.23 -59.26 78.96
CA ASP A 359 19.82 -60.01 80.09
C ASP A 359 19.64 -59.49 81.54
N ALA A 360 18.99 -60.33 82.36
CA ALA A 360 18.86 -60.24 83.82
C ALA A 360 18.41 -61.61 84.41
N PRO A 361 18.99 -62.04 85.55
CA PRO A 361 18.35 -63.00 86.48
C PRO A 361 18.32 -62.45 87.94
N GLU A 362 17.30 -62.61 88.80
CA GLU A 362 16.37 -63.71 89.20
C GLU A 362 16.74 -64.40 90.54
N ASP A 363 15.71 -64.91 91.24
CA ASP A 363 15.63 -65.80 92.44
C ASP A 363 16.06 -65.33 93.86
N ASP A 364 15.48 -65.80 95.00
CA ASP A 364 14.08 -66.21 95.34
C ASP A 364 13.86 -66.44 96.89
N ALA A 365 12.59 -66.56 97.32
CA ALA A 365 11.98 -67.40 98.41
C ALA A 365 12.21 -67.27 99.96
N GLU A 366 11.13 -66.86 100.67
CA GLU A 366 10.32 -67.57 101.74
C GLU A 366 10.86 -68.25 103.05
N ASP A 367 10.45 -67.69 104.22
CA ASP A 367 9.76 -68.22 105.46
C ASP A 367 10.19 -69.39 106.44
N SER A 368 9.97 -69.12 107.76
CA SER A 368 9.54 -69.97 108.92
C SER A 368 10.44 -70.85 109.87
N SER A 369 10.69 -70.33 111.10
CA SER A 369 10.36 -70.93 112.45
C SER A 369 11.21 -72.02 113.22
N THR A 370 11.05 -72.04 114.58
CA THR A 370 11.38 -73.08 115.65
C THR A 370 12.83 -73.19 116.26
N ARG A 371 13.13 -73.58 117.55
CA ARG A 371 12.47 -73.62 118.93
C ARG A 371 13.44 -74.17 120.08
N GLU A 372 13.24 -73.84 121.39
CA GLU A 372 13.67 -74.53 122.69
C GLU A 372 15.15 -74.40 123.25
N THR A 373 15.56 -74.52 124.56
CA THR A 373 14.97 -74.75 125.95
C THR A 373 15.95 -74.56 127.18
N ASP A 374 15.41 -74.30 128.41
CA ASP A 374 15.76 -74.67 129.85
C ASP A 374 17.19 -74.49 130.51
N ARG A 375 17.47 -74.51 131.85
CA ARG A 375 16.89 -75.17 133.08
C ARG A 375 17.41 -74.66 134.49
N ASP A 376 16.84 -75.14 135.64
CA ASP A 376 17.10 -74.81 137.11
C ASP A 376 16.82 -76.01 138.10
N PRO A 377 17.48 -76.20 139.31
CA PRO A 377 16.82 -76.21 140.67
C PRO A 377 17.66 -76.05 142.02
N GLU A 378 17.01 -75.92 143.22
CA GLU A 378 17.55 -75.93 144.64
C GLU A 378 17.64 -77.34 145.37
N PRO A 379 18.08 -77.50 146.68
CA PRO A 379 17.17 -77.78 147.87
C PRO A 379 17.67 -77.58 149.38
N VAL A 380 16.92 -78.08 150.42
CA VAL A 380 17.02 -77.88 151.94
C VAL A 380 16.95 -79.18 152.86
N PRO A 381 17.15 -79.15 154.25
CA PRO A 381 16.27 -79.89 155.28
C PRO A 381 16.19 -79.45 156.84
N GLU A 382 15.37 -80.13 157.73
CA GLU A 382 14.84 -79.82 159.15
C GLU A 382 15.50 -80.53 160.45
N SER A 383 15.04 -80.67 161.77
CA SER A 383 13.85 -80.47 162.73
C SER A 383 14.30 -80.60 164.27
N SER A 384 13.63 -80.77 165.48
CA SER A 384 12.26 -80.78 166.20
C SER A 384 12.34 -80.97 167.82
N ALA A 385 11.22 -81.13 168.62
CA ALA A 385 11.01 -81.62 170.09
C ALA A 385 10.83 -80.61 171.34
N THR A 386 10.38 -80.85 172.65
CA THR A 386 9.44 -81.77 173.45
C THR A 386 9.29 -81.51 175.05
N ASP A 387 8.08 -81.68 175.70
CA ASP A 387 7.56 -81.99 177.14
C ASP A 387 8.10 -81.48 178.56
N SER A 388 7.50 -81.69 179.80
CA SER A 388 6.11 -81.60 180.44
C SER A 388 5.95 -81.86 182.04
N ASP A 389 4.85 -81.36 182.71
CA ASP A 389 4.08 -81.68 184.02
C ASP A 389 4.59 -81.57 185.56
N GLY A 390 3.73 -81.53 186.67
CA GLY A 390 4.18 -81.40 188.16
C GLY A 390 3.24 -81.41 189.47
N THR A 391 3.75 -81.35 190.78
CA THR A 391 3.04 -81.28 192.18
C THR A 391 3.92 -81.19 193.56
N ALA A 392 3.43 -80.76 194.80
CA ALA A 392 4.15 -80.72 196.18
C ALA A 392 3.33 -80.54 197.59
N THR A 393 3.89 -80.67 198.86
CA THR A 393 3.22 -80.45 200.27
C THR A 393 4.10 -80.39 201.63
N ALA A 394 3.58 -80.09 202.89
CA ALA A 394 4.22 -80.01 204.30
C ALA A 394 3.18 -80.11 205.55
N ALA A 395 3.30 -79.99 206.94
CA ALA A 395 4.20 -79.75 208.17
C ALA A 395 3.45 -80.22 209.54
N ALA A 396 3.61 -80.01 210.91
CA ALA A 396 4.42 -79.41 212.09
C ALA A 396 3.81 -79.90 213.52
N ASP A 397 4.07 -79.65 214.87
CA ASP A 397 5.09 -79.13 215.91
C ASP A 397 4.63 -79.36 217.45
N ASP A 398 5.46 -79.31 218.57
CA ASP A 398 5.12 -79.42 220.09
C ASP A 398 6.25 -79.14 221.20
N ALA A 399 5.99 -78.96 222.55
CA ALA A 399 7.00 -78.65 223.66
C ALA A 399 6.70 -78.91 225.23
N ALA A 400 7.68 -78.81 226.20
CA ALA A 400 7.57 -79.21 227.68
C ALA A 400 8.36 -78.42 228.85
N ILE A 401 8.36 -78.87 230.15
CA ILE A 401 8.38 -77.98 231.40
C ILE A 401 9.30 -78.13 232.70
N THR A 402 9.84 -79.27 233.17
CA THR A 402 10.15 -79.72 234.60
C THR A 402 11.10 -79.00 235.66
N LYS A 403 11.70 -77.82 235.48
CA LYS A 403 13.19 -77.60 235.48
C LYS A 403 14.05 -77.11 236.71
N LEU A 404 13.61 -76.97 237.97
CA LEU A 404 14.35 -76.09 238.94
C LEU A 404 15.50 -76.74 239.76
N PHE A 405 15.39 -78.00 240.21
CA PHE A 405 16.52 -78.69 240.85
C PHE A 405 17.52 -79.27 239.83
N ASP A 406 17.07 -79.58 238.62
CA ASP A 406 17.94 -79.85 237.46
C ASP A 406 18.98 -78.73 237.31
N ARG A 407 18.55 -77.47 237.51
CA ARG A 407 19.34 -76.26 237.22
C ARG A 407 20.63 -76.09 238.03
N LEU A 408 20.79 -76.77 239.18
CA LEU A 408 22.05 -76.75 239.93
C LEU A 408 23.01 -77.84 239.46
N ALA A 409 22.53 -79.07 239.24
CA ALA A 409 23.33 -80.13 238.62
C ALA A 409 23.76 -79.76 237.17
N ASN A 410 22.87 -79.07 236.45
CA ASN A 410 23.14 -78.55 235.11
C ASN A 410 24.33 -77.57 235.09
N ARG A 411 24.60 -76.83 236.17
CA ARG A 411 25.69 -75.84 236.19
C ARG A 411 27.08 -76.44 236.35
N ASP A 412 27.21 -77.59 236.99
CA ASP A 412 28.48 -78.34 237.00
C ASP A 412 28.69 -79.05 235.65
N ALA A 413 27.61 -79.50 234.99
CA ALA A 413 27.67 -80.02 233.62
C ALA A 413 27.99 -78.92 232.58
N GLU A 414 27.46 -77.72 232.75
CA GLU A 414 27.69 -76.54 231.89
C GLU A 414 29.16 -76.06 231.92
N ILE A 415 29.89 -76.31 233.01
CA ILE A 415 31.33 -76.05 233.10
C ILE A 415 32.16 -77.14 232.38
N ALA A 416 31.67 -78.38 232.32
CA ALA A 416 32.29 -79.43 231.51
C ALA A 416 32.10 -79.19 230.00
N ASP A 417 30.87 -78.85 229.55
CA ASP A 417 30.57 -78.46 228.15
C ASP A 417 31.47 -77.32 227.67
N LEU A 418 31.67 -76.29 228.51
CA LEU A 418 32.57 -75.17 228.21
C LEU A 418 34.06 -75.53 228.18
N THR A 419 34.46 -76.69 228.70
CA THR A 419 35.83 -77.19 228.62
C THR A 419 36.03 -77.96 227.32
N ASP A 420 35.15 -78.94 227.02
CA ASP A 420 35.21 -79.74 225.79
C ASP A 420 35.13 -78.84 224.53
N ARG A 421 34.31 -77.79 224.58
CA ARG A 421 34.17 -76.80 223.49
C ARG A 421 35.34 -75.83 223.35
N LEU A 422 36.32 -75.86 224.25
CA LEU A 422 37.53 -75.04 224.16
C LEU A 422 38.64 -75.80 223.43
N ASP A 423 38.75 -77.12 223.64
CA ASP A 423 39.62 -77.99 222.84
C ASP A 423 39.13 -78.11 221.38
N ASP A 424 37.81 -78.20 221.14
CA ASP A 424 37.20 -78.21 219.79
C ASP A 424 37.50 -76.90 218.98
N VAL A 425 37.74 -75.79 219.68
CA VAL A 425 38.18 -74.51 219.09
C VAL A 425 39.70 -74.48 218.86
N ALA A 426 40.48 -75.20 219.65
CA ALA A 426 41.93 -75.31 219.46
C ALA A 426 42.28 -76.16 218.23
N ASP A 427 41.62 -77.30 218.03
CA ASP A 427 41.83 -78.16 216.85
C ASP A 427 41.44 -77.44 215.54
N ARG A 428 40.31 -76.71 215.54
CA ARG A 428 39.90 -75.85 214.41
C ARG A 428 40.89 -74.75 214.06
N LEU A 429 41.67 -74.25 215.03
CA LEU A 429 42.71 -73.25 214.76
C LEU A 429 43.91 -73.87 214.02
N ALA A 430 44.22 -75.14 214.27
CA ALA A 430 45.30 -75.86 213.60
C ALA A 430 44.96 -76.18 212.14
N GLU A 431 43.71 -76.56 211.85
CA GLU A 431 43.24 -76.84 210.49
C GLU A 431 43.34 -75.60 209.58
N ILE A 432 42.88 -74.43 210.06
CA ILE A 432 42.95 -73.16 209.32
C ILE A 432 44.40 -72.72 209.02
N GLN A 433 45.38 -73.13 209.84
CA GLN A 433 46.80 -72.85 209.57
C GLN A 433 47.42 -73.78 208.52
N ALA A 434 46.79 -74.91 208.18
CA ALA A 434 47.25 -75.80 207.11
C ALA A 434 46.84 -75.27 205.72
N ASP A 435 45.57 -74.88 205.55
CA ASP A 435 45.03 -74.41 204.25
C ASP A 435 45.72 -73.15 203.71
N MET A 436 46.23 -72.27 204.59
CA MET A 436 46.98 -71.08 204.19
C MET A 436 48.43 -71.37 203.72
N ALA A 437 48.89 -72.62 203.77
CA ALA A 437 50.26 -72.99 203.37
C ALA A 437 50.43 -73.32 201.87
N THR A 438 49.35 -73.40 201.10
CA THR A 438 49.34 -73.78 199.67
C THR A 438 48.87 -72.62 198.78
N GLY A 439 49.78 -72.06 197.97
CA GLY A 439 49.63 -70.76 197.31
C GLY A 439 48.88 -70.71 195.96
N GLU A 440 48.29 -71.82 195.51
CA GLU A 440 47.79 -72.08 194.14
C GLU A 440 46.76 -71.06 193.56
N ARG A 441 46.29 -70.10 194.36
CA ARG A 441 45.36 -69.04 193.96
C ARG A 441 46.01 -67.72 193.54
N VAL A 442 47.32 -67.56 193.71
CA VAL A 442 48.03 -66.32 193.33
C VAL A 442 48.48 -66.38 191.89
N ASP A 443 49.09 -67.49 191.47
CA ASP A 443 49.71 -67.65 190.14
C ASP A 443 48.70 -67.37 188.99
N THR A 444 47.46 -67.85 189.13
CA THR A 444 46.38 -67.61 188.14
C THR A 444 46.08 -66.13 187.92
N VAL A 445 46.21 -65.29 188.96
CA VAL A 445 45.91 -63.85 188.87
C VAL A 445 47.06 -63.10 188.18
N GLU A 446 48.29 -63.60 188.27
CA GLU A 446 49.43 -63.02 187.54
C GLU A 446 49.34 -63.36 186.03
N ASP A 447 48.90 -64.57 185.67
CA ASP A 447 48.61 -64.97 184.27
C ASP A 447 47.46 -64.14 183.67
N ASP A 448 46.34 -63.96 184.38
CA ASP A 448 45.20 -63.13 183.91
C ASP A 448 45.63 -61.68 183.63
N VAL A 449 46.44 -61.09 184.53
CA VAL A 449 46.97 -59.72 184.36
C VAL A 449 47.94 -59.62 183.18
N ALA A 450 48.75 -60.65 182.94
CA ALA A 450 49.63 -60.71 181.77
C ALA A 450 48.85 -60.81 180.44
N SER A 451 47.70 -61.51 180.42
CA SER A 451 46.80 -61.51 179.25
C SER A 451 46.24 -60.12 178.97
N VAL A 452 45.67 -59.46 179.99
CA VAL A 452 45.05 -58.13 179.85
C VAL A 452 46.06 -57.07 179.41
N ALA A 453 47.31 -57.13 179.89
CA ALA A 453 48.38 -56.25 179.40
C ALA A 453 48.61 -56.40 177.90
N GLY A 454 48.74 -57.64 177.40
CA GLY A 454 48.87 -57.90 175.96
C GLY A 454 47.61 -57.62 175.14
N GLU A 455 46.43 -57.53 175.76
CA GLU A 455 45.22 -57.03 175.10
C GLU A 455 45.23 -55.50 174.98
N VAL A 456 45.73 -54.77 176.00
CA VAL A 456 45.93 -53.32 175.93
C VAL A 456 46.97 -52.95 174.87
N ASP A 457 48.12 -53.64 174.83
CA ASP A 457 49.16 -53.39 173.80
C ASP A 457 48.59 -53.48 172.37
N ARG A 458 47.66 -54.41 172.11
CA ARG A 458 46.98 -54.56 170.81
C ARG A 458 45.95 -53.47 170.55
N VAL A 459 45.26 -52.97 171.58
CA VAL A 459 44.33 -51.86 171.45
C VAL A 459 45.07 -50.57 171.12
N ASP A 460 46.25 -50.34 171.70
CA ASP A 460 47.09 -49.19 171.34
C ASP A 460 47.60 -49.31 169.88
N GLU A 461 48.06 -50.50 169.43
CA GLU A 461 48.37 -50.74 168.01
C GLU A 461 47.16 -50.57 167.07
N ASP A 462 45.95 -50.91 167.52
CA ASP A 462 44.70 -50.70 166.78
C ASP A 462 44.32 -49.21 166.70
N VAL A 463 44.54 -48.45 167.77
CA VAL A 463 44.33 -46.99 167.80
C VAL A 463 45.30 -46.27 166.87
N GLU A 464 46.61 -46.58 166.93
CA GLU A 464 47.59 -46.01 165.98
C GLU A 464 47.16 -46.24 164.53
N ARG A 465 46.69 -47.47 164.20
CA ARG A 465 46.19 -47.80 162.85
C ARG A 465 44.86 -47.12 162.48
N VAL A 466 44.08 -46.65 163.44
CA VAL A 466 42.87 -45.85 163.20
C VAL A 466 43.21 -44.38 163.01
N GLU A 467 44.14 -43.80 163.77
CA GLU A 467 44.63 -42.43 163.55
C GLU A 467 45.27 -42.30 162.16
N ASP A 468 46.13 -43.25 161.81
CA ASP A 468 46.78 -43.42 160.51
C ASP A 468 45.75 -43.61 159.35
N ALA A 469 44.54 -44.13 159.64
CA ALA A 469 43.45 -44.22 158.67
C ALA A 469 42.59 -42.94 158.58
N VAL A 470 42.41 -42.23 159.69
CA VAL A 470 41.74 -40.91 159.73
C VAL A 470 42.57 -39.87 158.96
N ASP A 471 43.88 -39.85 159.12
CA ASP A 471 44.75 -38.91 158.38
C ASP A 471 44.67 -39.12 156.86
N ARG A 472 44.67 -40.38 156.38
CA ARG A 472 44.44 -40.69 154.96
C ARG A 472 43.05 -40.27 154.47
N VAL A 473 42.02 -40.42 155.31
CA VAL A 473 40.66 -39.96 154.98
C VAL A 473 40.60 -38.44 154.92
N ASN A 474 41.37 -37.72 155.74
CA ASN A 474 41.50 -36.26 155.63
C ASN A 474 42.22 -35.88 154.32
N GLU A 475 43.34 -36.53 153.97
CA GLU A 475 44.02 -36.31 152.68
C GLU A 475 43.11 -36.59 151.46
N ASP A 476 42.26 -37.63 151.52
CA ASP A 476 41.26 -37.92 150.48
C ASP A 476 40.09 -36.93 150.47
N VAL A 477 39.72 -36.35 151.62
CA VAL A 477 38.70 -35.29 151.71
C VAL A 477 39.23 -33.98 151.12
N ASP A 478 40.43 -33.54 151.52
CA ASP A 478 41.09 -32.34 150.98
C ASP A 478 41.18 -32.43 149.45
N ARG A 479 41.60 -33.58 148.90
CA ARG A 479 41.64 -33.84 147.45
C ARG A 479 40.26 -33.77 146.79
N VAL A 480 39.21 -34.28 147.45
CA VAL A 480 37.83 -34.22 146.93
C VAL A 480 37.26 -32.80 147.02
N GLU A 481 37.64 -31.99 148.00
CA GLU A 481 37.31 -30.56 148.05
C GLU A 481 38.00 -29.80 146.90
N ASP A 482 39.29 -30.03 146.63
CA ASP A 482 40.01 -29.50 145.46
C ASP A 482 39.33 -29.89 144.12
N GLU A 483 39.00 -31.18 143.92
CA GLU A 483 38.31 -31.69 142.72
C GLU A 483 36.89 -31.08 142.56
N VAL A 484 36.22 -30.77 143.67
CA VAL A 484 34.90 -30.13 143.69
C VAL A 484 34.99 -28.61 143.44
N GLU A 485 36.07 -27.94 143.84
CA GLU A 485 36.32 -26.54 143.44
C GLU A 485 36.67 -26.44 141.95
N GLU A 486 37.54 -27.31 141.41
CA GLU A 486 37.84 -27.35 139.96
C GLU A 486 36.58 -27.63 139.14
N THR A 487 35.75 -28.59 139.56
CA THR A 487 34.47 -28.89 138.91
C THR A 487 33.49 -27.70 138.96
N GLN A 488 33.45 -26.94 140.06
CA GLN A 488 32.61 -25.74 140.16
C GLN A 488 33.08 -24.62 139.21
N VAL A 489 34.40 -24.44 139.04
CA VAL A 489 34.94 -23.50 138.05
C VAL A 489 34.56 -23.94 136.63
N GLY A 490 34.78 -25.22 136.28
CA GLY A 490 34.40 -25.73 134.96
C GLY A 490 32.90 -25.63 134.66
N VAL A 491 32.03 -25.79 135.66
CA VAL A 491 30.58 -25.55 135.52
C VAL A 491 30.25 -24.07 135.34
N ALA A 492 30.97 -23.16 136.00
CA ALA A 492 30.79 -21.71 135.82
C ALA A 492 31.26 -21.25 134.43
N ASP A 493 32.38 -21.78 133.94
CA ASP A 493 32.89 -21.51 132.58
C ASP A 493 31.90 -22.02 131.52
N LEU A 494 31.42 -23.26 131.64
CA LEU A 494 30.38 -23.83 130.75
C LEU A 494 29.05 -23.05 130.79
N GLN A 495 28.68 -22.46 131.93
CA GLN A 495 27.53 -21.55 132.02
C GLN A 495 27.78 -20.22 131.30
N GLY A 496 29.01 -19.72 131.32
CA GLY A 496 29.43 -18.55 130.53
C GLY A 496 29.42 -18.84 129.02
N GLU A 497 29.94 -20.00 128.60
CA GLU A 497 29.90 -20.44 127.20
C GLU A 497 28.47 -20.67 126.70
N LEU A 498 27.59 -21.24 127.52
CA LEU A 498 26.16 -21.36 127.20
C LEU A 498 25.48 -20.00 127.07
N SER A 499 25.73 -19.05 127.98
CA SER A 499 25.17 -17.70 127.87
C SER A 499 25.62 -17.01 126.58
N ALA A 500 26.90 -17.11 126.23
CA ALA A 500 27.45 -16.54 125.00
C ALA A 500 26.93 -17.25 123.72
N LEU A 501 26.48 -18.50 123.82
CA LEU A 501 25.80 -19.22 122.74
C LEU A 501 24.34 -18.82 122.62
N ASP A 502 23.62 -18.62 123.73
CA ASP A 502 22.26 -18.06 123.76
C ASP A 502 22.24 -16.64 123.17
N ASP A 503 23.15 -15.76 123.62
CA ASP A 503 23.33 -14.40 123.07
C ASP A 503 23.57 -14.45 121.55
N ARG A 504 24.44 -15.37 121.09
CA ARG A 504 24.73 -15.54 119.66
C ARG A 504 23.57 -16.17 118.87
N LEU A 505 22.72 -16.97 119.50
CA LEU A 505 21.51 -17.50 118.87
C LEU A 505 20.44 -16.41 118.76
N ALA A 506 20.38 -15.47 119.70
CA ALA A 506 19.57 -14.25 119.58
C ALA A 506 20.09 -13.35 118.44
N ASP A 507 21.40 -13.07 118.37
CA ASP A 507 22.01 -12.31 117.24
C ASP A 507 21.67 -12.94 115.86
N VAL A 508 21.65 -14.28 115.78
CA VAL A 508 21.30 -15.00 114.54
C VAL A 508 19.79 -15.00 114.28
N GLY A 509 18.95 -15.01 115.32
CA GLY A 509 17.51 -14.85 115.19
C GLY A 509 17.15 -13.46 114.66
N ASP A 510 17.65 -12.41 115.32
CA ASP A 510 17.49 -11.02 114.88
C ASP A 510 17.97 -10.84 113.43
N ALA A 511 19.11 -11.43 113.05
CA ALA A 511 19.63 -11.37 111.68
C ALA A 511 18.82 -12.18 110.64
N LEU A 512 18.04 -13.18 111.06
CA LEU A 512 17.12 -13.91 110.18
C LEU A 512 15.81 -13.13 110.00
N ASP A 513 15.25 -12.54 111.06
CA ASP A 513 14.09 -11.64 110.97
C ASP A 513 14.42 -10.43 110.07
N ASP A 514 15.62 -9.86 110.21
CA ASP A 514 16.14 -8.76 109.39
C ASP A 514 16.43 -9.17 107.93
N LEU A 515 16.57 -10.47 107.64
CA LEU A 515 16.70 -11.02 106.28
C LEU A 515 15.33 -11.35 105.66
N GLU A 516 14.40 -11.91 106.43
CA GLU A 516 13.01 -12.15 106.01
C GLU A 516 12.32 -10.82 105.67
N ALA A 517 12.52 -9.78 106.49
CA ALA A 517 12.01 -8.44 106.23
C ALA A 517 12.61 -7.79 104.96
N ARG A 518 13.87 -8.08 104.62
CA ARG A 518 14.48 -7.64 103.35
C ARG A 518 13.91 -8.41 102.16
N LEU A 519 13.88 -9.74 102.23
CA LEU A 519 13.37 -10.57 101.15
C LEU A 519 11.90 -10.27 100.84
N ALA A 520 11.08 -9.97 101.86
CA ALA A 520 9.70 -9.54 101.67
C ALA A 520 9.57 -8.16 101.02
N ALA A 521 10.54 -7.25 101.22
CA ALA A 521 10.60 -5.96 100.53
C ALA A 521 11.09 -6.16 99.08
N ASP A 522 12.19 -6.88 98.87
CA ASP A 522 12.76 -7.19 97.54
C ASP A 522 11.73 -7.89 96.64
N VAL A 523 10.89 -8.79 97.19
CA VAL A 523 9.77 -9.41 96.47
C VAL A 523 8.65 -8.41 96.17
N SER A 524 8.28 -7.55 97.12
CA SER A 524 7.22 -6.54 96.88
C SER A 524 7.63 -5.45 95.90
N ASP A 525 8.92 -5.11 95.85
CA ASP A 525 9.48 -4.19 94.85
C ASP A 525 9.55 -4.88 93.48
N LEU A 526 9.93 -6.16 93.41
CA LEU A 526 9.93 -6.94 92.17
C LEU A 526 8.50 -7.21 91.63
N GLU A 527 7.51 -7.42 92.48
CA GLU A 527 6.09 -7.50 92.08
C GLU A 527 5.65 -6.18 91.42
N ALA A 528 6.08 -5.02 91.95
CA ALA A 528 5.77 -3.71 91.38
C ALA A 528 6.55 -3.40 90.09
N ASP A 529 7.80 -3.85 89.97
CA ASP A 529 8.57 -3.77 88.71
C ASP A 529 7.94 -4.67 87.62
N VAL A 530 7.39 -5.85 87.99
CA VAL A 530 6.67 -6.73 87.05
C VAL A 530 5.34 -6.12 86.60
N ASP A 531 4.51 -5.60 87.53
CA ASP A 531 3.29 -4.84 87.19
C ASP A 531 3.61 -3.69 86.21
N GLY A 532 4.73 -2.99 86.42
CA GLY A 532 5.21 -1.92 85.54
C GLY A 532 5.67 -2.37 84.15
N VAL A 533 6.30 -3.56 84.06
CA VAL A 533 6.67 -4.16 82.77
C VAL A 533 5.43 -4.66 82.01
N ASP A 534 4.42 -5.20 82.70
CA ASP A 534 3.15 -5.58 82.07
C ASP A 534 2.39 -4.34 81.53
N ASP A 535 2.40 -3.21 82.26
CA ASP A 535 1.87 -1.91 81.79
C ASP A 535 2.67 -1.38 80.56
N ASP A 536 4.00 -1.43 80.57
CA ASP A 536 4.85 -1.02 79.43
C ASP A 536 4.66 -1.93 78.20
N VAL A 537 4.48 -3.24 78.40
CA VAL A 537 4.20 -4.22 77.33
C VAL A 537 2.80 -3.99 76.74
N ALA A 538 1.80 -3.66 77.56
CA ALA A 538 0.47 -3.28 77.07
C ALA A 538 0.52 -1.99 76.24
N ALA A 539 1.28 -0.97 76.69
CA ALA A 539 1.47 0.27 75.94
C ALA A 539 2.21 0.03 74.60
N LEU A 540 3.22 -0.84 74.58
CA LEU A 540 3.90 -1.24 73.34
C LEU A 540 2.96 -2.01 72.39
N GLY A 541 2.01 -2.77 72.91
CA GLY A 541 0.95 -3.41 72.12
C GLY A 541 0.00 -2.40 71.45
N ASP A 542 -0.40 -1.36 72.17
CA ASP A 542 -1.19 -0.25 71.61
C ASP A 542 -0.39 0.53 70.54
N ASP A 543 0.91 0.80 70.77
CA ASP A 543 1.79 1.46 69.79
C ASP A 543 2.02 0.60 68.53
N VAL A 544 2.14 -0.73 68.67
CA VAL A 544 2.24 -1.66 67.53
C VAL A 544 0.94 -1.70 66.73
N ALA A 545 -0.23 -1.72 67.39
CA ALA A 545 -1.52 -1.65 66.70
C ALA A 545 -1.72 -0.31 65.95
N ALA A 546 -1.24 0.80 66.52
CA ALA A 546 -1.25 2.09 65.85
C ALA A 546 -0.29 2.15 64.63
N LEU A 547 0.81 1.39 64.65
CA LEU A 547 1.72 1.25 63.52
C LEU A 547 1.14 0.36 62.41
N ASP A 548 0.37 -0.68 62.76
CA ASP A 548 -0.38 -1.55 61.83
C ASP A 548 -1.47 -0.75 61.07
N ASP A 549 -2.23 0.08 61.80
CA ASP A 549 -3.16 1.08 61.22
C ASP A 549 -2.43 2.05 60.24
N ASP A 550 -1.25 2.56 60.61
CA ASP A 550 -0.50 3.51 59.76
C ASP A 550 0.20 2.84 58.55
N VAL A 551 0.58 1.56 58.65
CA VAL A 551 1.07 0.74 57.52
C VAL A 551 -0.07 0.49 56.53
N THR A 552 -1.22 0.00 57.01
CA THR A 552 -2.43 -0.20 56.19
C THR A 552 -2.81 1.09 55.44
N ARG A 553 -2.70 2.24 56.11
CA ARG A 553 -2.96 3.57 55.54
C ARG A 553 -1.89 4.03 54.52
N VAL A 554 -0.66 3.51 54.59
CA VAL A 554 0.39 3.72 53.57
C VAL A 554 0.14 2.81 52.37
N ASP A 555 -0.31 1.57 52.56
CA ASP A 555 -0.68 0.67 51.47
C ASP A 555 -1.88 1.23 50.66
N GLU A 556 -2.89 1.79 51.34
CA GLU A 556 -3.96 2.57 50.67
C GLU A 556 -3.42 3.77 49.84
N GLU A 557 -2.36 4.44 50.29
CA GLU A 557 -1.70 5.52 49.54
C GLU A 557 -0.86 4.98 48.36
N ILE A 558 -0.29 3.78 48.48
CA ILE A 558 0.46 3.10 47.42
C ILE A 558 -0.48 2.64 46.31
N ASP A 559 -1.62 2.01 46.62
CA ASP A 559 -2.61 1.59 45.61
C ASP A 559 -3.22 2.78 44.85
N ALA A 560 -3.47 3.90 45.54
CA ALA A 560 -3.91 5.13 44.90
C ALA A 560 -2.83 5.75 44.01
N LEU A 561 -1.54 5.56 44.34
CA LEU A 561 -0.41 6.00 43.51
C LEU A 561 -0.21 5.09 42.30
N ASP A 562 -0.28 3.77 42.47
CA ASP A 562 -0.18 2.75 41.41
C ASP A 562 -1.29 2.96 40.36
N SER A 563 -2.53 3.14 40.81
CA SER A 563 -3.68 3.54 39.97
C SER A 563 -3.42 4.84 39.16
N THR A 564 -2.64 5.76 39.73
CA THR A 564 -2.24 7.01 39.08
C THR A 564 -1.10 6.80 38.08
N VAL A 565 -0.18 5.85 38.35
CA VAL A 565 0.86 5.41 37.42
C VAL A 565 0.25 4.72 36.21
N SER A 566 -0.66 3.74 36.37
CA SER A 566 -1.35 3.10 35.23
C SER A 566 -2.11 4.11 34.37
N THR A 567 -2.73 5.11 34.99
CA THR A 567 -3.38 6.20 34.27
C THR A 567 -2.38 7.03 33.44
N LEU A 568 -1.17 7.27 33.97
CA LEU A 568 -0.11 7.99 33.28
C LEU A 568 0.55 7.17 32.17
N ASP A 569 0.77 5.87 32.38
CA ASP A 569 1.28 4.94 31.37
C ASP A 569 0.35 4.92 30.14
N GLY A 570 -0.96 4.76 30.36
CA GLY A 570 -1.96 4.84 29.29
C GLY A 570 -2.04 6.22 28.60
N GLU A 571 -1.67 7.31 29.28
CA GLU A 571 -1.48 8.62 28.63
C GLU A 571 -0.19 8.72 27.82
N VAL A 572 0.88 8.00 28.21
CA VAL A 572 2.16 7.90 27.49
C VAL A 572 2.02 7.04 26.24
N ASP A 573 1.41 5.86 26.31
CA ASP A 573 1.13 5.03 25.12
C ASP A 573 0.25 5.79 24.10
N ALA A 574 -0.73 6.55 24.60
CA ALA A 574 -1.56 7.42 23.78
C ALA A 574 -0.84 8.68 23.25
N LEU A 575 0.37 8.97 23.71
CA LEU A 575 1.27 9.99 23.14
C LEU A 575 2.25 9.39 22.13
N ASP A 576 2.82 8.21 22.41
CA ASP A 576 3.74 7.54 21.49
C ASP A 576 3.03 7.02 20.23
N ALA A 577 1.78 6.53 20.35
CA ALA A 577 0.94 6.27 19.18
C ALA A 577 0.71 7.52 18.31
N ARG A 578 0.60 8.72 18.94
CA ARG A 578 0.48 10.00 18.22
C ARG A 578 1.82 10.48 17.65
N ALA A 579 2.94 10.11 18.25
CA ALA A 579 4.27 10.37 17.71
C ALA A 579 4.50 9.53 16.43
N ALA A 580 4.15 8.25 16.45
CA ALA A 580 4.15 7.38 15.28
C ALA A 580 3.24 7.92 14.16
N ASP A 581 2.01 8.35 14.48
CA ASP A 581 1.14 9.04 13.52
C ASP A 581 1.83 10.26 12.89
N ALA A 582 2.57 11.05 13.68
CA ALA A 582 3.30 12.22 13.18
C ALA A 582 4.47 11.86 12.25
N GLU A 583 5.12 10.71 12.44
CA GLU A 583 6.10 10.18 11.48
C GLU A 583 5.44 9.80 10.15
N THR A 584 4.23 9.23 10.16
CA THR A 584 3.49 8.98 8.91
C THR A 584 3.18 10.28 8.16
N VAL A 585 2.86 11.37 8.88
CA VAL A 585 2.65 12.70 8.30
C VAL A 585 3.96 13.26 7.71
N ALA A 586 5.11 13.00 8.32
CA ALA A 586 6.41 13.38 7.78
C ALA A 586 6.73 12.63 6.46
N SER A 587 6.45 11.32 6.39
CA SER A 587 6.55 10.55 5.14
C SER A 587 5.61 11.11 4.07
N LEU A 588 4.35 11.38 4.42
CA LEU A 588 3.35 11.90 3.47
C LEU A 588 3.72 13.30 2.95
N ALA A 589 4.41 14.11 3.76
CA ALA A 589 4.93 15.41 3.33
C ALA A 589 6.07 15.25 2.30
N ALA A 590 6.97 14.28 2.48
CA ALA A 590 8.02 13.97 1.51
C ALA A 590 7.45 13.40 0.20
N ASP A 591 6.42 12.54 0.27
CA ASP A 591 5.71 12.05 -0.92
C ASP A 591 5.03 13.20 -1.68
N VAL A 592 4.44 14.17 -0.97
CA VAL A 592 3.85 15.39 -1.57
C VAL A 592 4.91 16.28 -2.20
N GLU A 593 6.08 16.45 -1.58
CA GLU A 593 7.20 17.22 -2.14
C GLU A 593 7.74 16.54 -3.41
N SER A 594 7.99 15.23 -3.40
CA SER A 594 8.39 14.47 -4.59
C SER A 594 7.33 14.46 -5.69
N THR A 595 6.04 14.46 -5.34
CA THR A 595 4.94 14.56 -6.32
C THR A 595 4.89 15.95 -6.93
N ARG A 596 5.13 16.99 -6.14
CA ARG A 596 5.15 18.38 -6.61
C ARG A 596 6.36 18.66 -7.52
N ASP A 597 7.55 18.14 -7.19
CA ASP A 597 8.72 18.26 -8.06
C ASP A 597 8.51 17.55 -9.41
N ALA A 598 7.81 16.40 -9.43
CA ALA A 598 7.41 15.74 -10.67
C ALA A 598 6.39 16.56 -11.50
N VAL A 599 5.43 17.21 -10.84
CA VAL A 599 4.45 18.10 -11.50
C VAL A 599 5.11 19.38 -12.03
N ASP A 600 6.05 19.97 -11.30
CA ASP A 600 6.81 21.13 -11.77
C ASP A 600 7.67 20.75 -13.02
N ALA A 601 8.24 19.55 -13.06
CA ALA A 601 8.95 19.02 -14.25
C ALA A 601 8.01 18.73 -15.44
N ASP A 602 6.84 18.13 -15.21
CA ASP A 602 5.81 17.93 -16.25
C ASP A 602 5.32 19.27 -16.82
N LEU A 603 5.25 20.34 -16.00
CA LEU A 603 4.90 21.69 -16.42
C LEU A 603 6.01 22.35 -17.24
N GLU A 604 7.29 22.13 -16.92
CA GLU A 604 8.41 22.58 -17.76
C GLU A 604 8.37 21.88 -19.14
N ALA A 605 8.19 20.56 -19.17
CA ALA A 605 8.08 19.80 -20.41
C ALA A 605 6.87 20.22 -21.27
N LEU A 606 5.71 20.46 -20.65
CA LEU A 606 4.52 20.98 -21.34
C LEU A 606 4.75 22.42 -21.88
N GLY A 607 5.62 23.20 -21.24
CA GLY A 607 6.08 24.49 -21.73
C GLY A 607 6.96 24.39 -22.98
N GLU A 608 7.85 23.39 -23.04
CA GLU A 608 8.64 23.09 -24.25
C GLU A 608 7.74 22.62 -25.42
N ASP A 609 6.78 21.72 -25.15
CA ASP A 609 5.79 21.27 -26.13
C ASP A 609 4.90 22.43 -26.64
N LEU A 610 4.48 23.34 -25.75
CA LEU A 610 3.71 24.53 -26.13
C LEU A 610 4.54 25.44 -27.06
N HIS A 611 5.80 25.71 -26.72
CA HIS A 611 6.68 26.48 -27.60
C HIS A 611 6.94 25.77 -28.94
N ALA A 612 7.02 24.43 -28.98
CA ALA A 612 7.11 23.68 -30.22
C ALA A 612 5.85 23.86 -31.10
N VAL A 613 4.66 23.88 -30.50
CA VAL A 613 3.39 24.17 -31.18
C VAL A 613 3.31 25.63 -31.66
N GLU A 614 3.79 26.60 -30.88
CA GLU A 614 3.86 28.01 -31.30
C GLU A 614 4.76 28.19 -32.55
N ASN A 615 5.97 27.62 -32.54
CA ASN A 615 6.86 27.64 -33.71
C ASN A 615 6.25 26.95 -34.94
N ALA A 616 5.50 25.86 -34.74
CA ALA A 616 4.81 25.16 -35.82
C ALA A 616 3.61 25.97 -36.39
N LEU A 617 2.99 26.84 -35.58
CA LEU A 617 1.95 27.76 -36.04
C LEU A 617 2.56 28.95 -36.82
N ASP A 618 3.68 29.51 -36.37
CA ASP A 618 4.42 30.53 -37.12
C ASP A 618 4.88 30.02 -38.50
N GLU A 619 5.39 28.77 -38.58
CA GLU A 619 5.76 28.16 -39.87
C GLU A 619 4.51 27.85 -40.72
N LEU A 620 3.39 27.45 -40.12
CA LEU A 620 2.12 27.26 -40.84
C LEU A 620 1.63 28.57 -41.45
N ASP A 621 1.58 29.67 -40.69
CA ASP A 621 1.16 30.99 -41.19
C ASP A 621 2.08 31.48 -42.32
N ALA A 622 3.39 31.23 -42.23
CA ALA A 622 4.32 31.51 -43.33
C ALA A 622 4.03 30.67 -44.60
N THR A 623 3.62 29.40 -44.46
CA THR A 623 3.15 28.62 -45.62
C THR A 623 1.81 29.11 -46.17
N VAL A 624 0.90 29.60 -45.32
CA VAL A 624 -0.39 30.18 -45.75
C VAL A 624 -0.16 31.49 -46.52
N GLU A 625 0.75 32.36 -46.06
CA GLU A 625 1.12 33.59 -46.79
C GLU A 625 1.80 33.25 -48.14
N SER A 626 2.66 32.23 -48.19
CA SER A 626 3.24 31.74 -49.45
C SER A 626 2.17 31.22 -50.42
N VAL A 627 1.20 30.43 -49.93
CA VAL A 627 0.10 29.90 -50.75
C VAL A 627 -0.83 31.02 -51.24
N ALA A 628 -1.09 32.04 -50.41
CA ALA A 628 -1.84 33.23 -50.83
C ALA A 628 -1.09 33.99 -51.95
N GLY A 629 0.24 34.09 -51.87
CA GLY A 629 1.09 34.64 -52.92
C GLY A 629 1.05 33.82 -54.23
N ASP A 630 1.12 32.49 -54.14
CA ASP A 630 0.98 31.60 -55.30
C ASP A 630 -0.41 31.70 -55.94
N VAL A 631 -1.48 31.82 -55.16
CA VAL A 631 -2.86 32.02 -55.65
C VAL A 631 -2.98 33.36 -56.38
N ALA A 632 -2.44 34.45 -55.83
CA ALA A 632 -2.41 35.74 -56.52
C ALA A 632 -1.62 35.68 -57.85
N ALA A 633 -0.48 34.97 -57.87
CA ALA A 633 0.30 34.75 -59.09
C ALA A 633 -0.38 33.81 -60.11
N VAL A 634 -1.38 33.01 -59.70
CA VAL A 634 -2.27 32.25 -60.59
C VAL A 634 -3.38 33.15 -61.13
N ASP A 635 -3.94 34.06 -60.33
CA ASP A 635 -4.96 35.03 -60.75
C ASP A 635 -4.40 36.02 -61.78
N ASP A 636 -3.21 36.59 -61.54
CA ASP A 636 -2.47 37.41 -62.51
C ASP A 636 -2.27 36.69 -63.86
N ARG A 637 -2.02 35.38 -63.82
CA ARG A 637 -1.89 34.53 -65.02
C ARG A 637 -3.23 34.27 -65.70
N ALA A 638 -4.30 34.08 -64.94
CA ALA A 638 -5.65 33.90 -65.47
C ALA A 638 -6.13 35.18 -66.18
N GLY A 639 -5.95 36.35 -65.56
CA GLY A 639 -6.22 37.65 -66.19
C GLY A 639 -5.34 37.90 -67.43
N SER A 640 -4.04 37.56 -67.35
CA SER A 640 -3.14 37.63 -68.51
C SER A 640 -3.59 36.73 -69.66
N LEU A 641 -4.08 35.52 -69.38
CA LEU A 641 -4.62 34.61 -70.37
C LEU A 641 -5.92 35.14 -70.98
N ALA A 642 -6.86 35.66 -70.18
CA ALA A 642 -8.08 36.28 -70.67
C ALA A 642 -7.79 37.42 -71.68
N SER A 643 -6.86 38.33 -71.35
CA SER A 643 -6.40 39.38 -72.28
C SER A 643 -5.56 38.89 -73.47
N THR A 644 -5.24 37.58 -73.55
CA THR A 644 -4.75 36.94 -74.79
C THR A 644 -5.84 36.23 -75.57
N THR A 645 -6.90 35.74 -74.93
CA THR A 645 -8.10 35.20 -75.58
C THR A 645 -8.85 36.32 -76.31
N GLU A 646 -9.18 37.41 -75.61
CA GLU A 646 -9.79 38.63 -76.16
C GLU A 646 -9.05 39.14 -77.42
N ARG A 647 -7.71 39.11 -77.38
CA ARG A 647 -6.83 39.46 -78.52
C ARG A 647 -6.78 38.44 -79.66
N LEU A 648 -7.14 37.20 -79.42
CA LEU A 648 -7.31 36.19 -80.46
C LEU A 648 -8.68 36.31 -81.10
N ASP A 649 -9.71 36.65 -80.33
CA ASP A 649 -11.08 36.87 -80.81
C ASP A 649 -11.15 38.13 -81.69
N ASP A 650 -10.58 39.26 -81.23
CA ASP A 650 -10.32 40.47 -82.05
C ASP A 650 -9.71 40.13 -83.42
N ARG A 651 -8.76 39.18 -83.42
CA ARG A 651 -8.01 38.77 -84.63
C ARG A 651 -8.72 37.71 -85.45
N LEU A 652 -9.65 36.95 -84.88
CA LEU A 652 -10.55 36.09 -85.64
C LEU A 652 -11.54 36.96 -86.42
N ALA A 653 -12.14 37.95 -85.77
CA ALA A 653 -13.00 38.93 -86.43
C ALA A 653 -12.26 39.71 -87.56
N GLU A 654 -11.01 40.15 -87.34
CA GLU A 654 -10.19 40.75 -88.41
C GLU A 654 -9.96 39.77 -89.58
N HIS A 655 -9.74 38.48 -89.30
CA HIS A 655 -9.55 37.48 -90.35
C HIS A 655 -10.85 37.11 -91.06
N GLU A 656 -12.00 37.18 -90.41
CA GLU A 656 -13.32 36.95 -91.00
C GLU A 656 -13.71 38.09 -91.94
N GLU A 657 -13.62 39.36 -91.51
CA GLU A 657 -13.80 40.53 -92.39
C GLU A 657 -12.89 40.44 -93.63
N ARG A 658 -11.65 39.99 -93.43
CA ARG A 658 -10.67 39.80 -94.51
C ARG A 658 -10.91 38.58 -95.41
N VAL A 659 -11.74 37.63 -95.00
CA VAL A 659 -12.21 36.54 -95.85
C VAL A 659 -13.35 37.03 -96.74
N ASP A 660 -14.30 37.79 -96.19
CA ASP A 660 -15.38 38.42 -96.96
C ASP A 660 -14.83 39.43 -97.97
N ASP A 661 -13.90 40.30 -97.56
CA ASP A 661 -13.16 41.25 -98.42
C ASP A 661 -12.25 40.54 -99.46
N VAL A 662 -12.10 39.20 -99.39
CA VAL A 662 -11.49 38.35 -100.44
C VAL A 662 -12.55 37.63 -101.28
N ALA A 663 -13.71 37.28 -100.72
CA ALA A 663 -14.86 36.76 -101.46
C ALA A 663 -15.41 37.80 -102.45
N ASP A 664 -15.68 39.03 -101.99
CA ASP A 664 -16.11 40.17 -102.81
C ASP A 664 -15.13 40.45 -103.96
N ARG A 665 -13.82 40.39 -103.69
CA ARG A 665 -12.79 40.55 -104.71
C ARG A 665 -12.77 39.40 -105.71
N THR A 666 -13.14 38.19 -105.29
CA THR A 666 -13.21 37.01 -106.15
C THR A 666 -14.44 37.07 -107.06
N GLU A 667 -15.60 37.44 -106.55
CA GLU A 667 -16.81 37.71 -107.36
C GLU A 667 -16.55 38.85 -108.36
N SER A 668 -15.98 39.96 -107.91
CA SER A 668 -15.62 41.07 -108.78
C SER A 668 -14.54 40.71 -109.83
N VAL A 669 -13.77 39.64 -109.63
CA VAL A 669 -12.85 39.09 -110.65
C VAL A 669 -13.57 38.14 -111.61
N ALA A 670 -14.60 37.40 -111.16
CA ALA A 670 -15.48 36.64 -112.03
C ALA A 670 -16.25 37.57 -112.99
N ASP A 671 -16.91 38.63 -112.49
CA ASP A 671 -17.59 39.67 -113.29
C ASP A 671 -16.69 40.21 -114.42
N ARG A 672 -15.43 40.54 -114.07
CA ARG A 672 -14.45 41.05 -115.04
C ARG A 672 -14.03 40.00 -116.07
N THR A 673 -14.06 38.72 -115.70
CA THR A 673 -13.71 37.60 -116.59
C THR A 673 -14.84 37.35 -117.59
N ASP A 674 -16.09 37.40 -117.14
CA ASP A 674 -17.27 37.27 -118.00
C ASP A 674 -17.41 38.48 -118.93
N ALA A 675 -17.27 39.71 -118.42
CA ALA A 675 -17.26 40.93 -119.25
C ALA A 675 -16.09 40.99 -120.26
N VAL A 676 -14.96 40.33 -119.98
CA VAL A 676 -13.87 40.13 -120.96
C VAL A 676 -14.26 39.06 -122.00
N THR A 677 -14.94 37.99 -121.58
CA THR A 677 -15.42 36.92 -122.47
C THR A 677 -16.46 37.44 -123.47
N ASP A 678 -17.47 38.19 -123.01
CA ASP A 678 -18.44 38.88 -123.87
C ASP A 678 -17.76 39.82 -124.85
N ARG A 679 -16.75 40.57 -124.39
CA ARG A 679 -15.98 41.47 -125.24
C ARG A 679 -15.14 40.76 -126.29
N VAL A 680 -14.66 39.54 -126.01
CA VAL A 680 -13.97 38.69 -126.99
C VAL A 680 -14.96 38.11 -128.01
N ALA A 681 -16.16 37.71 -127.58
CA ALA A 681 -17.23 37.27 -128.48
C ALA A 681 -17.64 38.39 -129.45
N GLY A 682 -18.03 39.57 -128.94
CA GLY A 682 -18.41 40.73 -129.76
C GLY A 682 -17.25 41.38 -130.54
N LEU A 683 -15.98 41.07 -130.23
CA LEU A 683 -14.84 41.39 -131.10
C LEU A 683 -14.66 40.38 -132.25
N SER A 684 -15.09 39.14 -132.05
CA SER A 684 -15.04 38.09 -133.08
C SER A 684 -16.11 38.32 -134.13
N GLU A 685 -17.36 38.53 -133.73
CA GLU A 685 -18.48 38.88 -134.63
C GLU A 685 -18.12 40.08 -135.54
N ARG A 686 -17.55 41.13 -134.94
CA ARG A 686 -17.11 42.34 -135.66
C ARG A 686 -15.90 42.15 -136.57
N LEU A 687 -15.18 41.04 -136.43
CA LEU A 687 -14.06 40.66 -137.30
C LEU A 687 -14.58 39.83 -138.47
N ASP A 688 -15.57 38.96 -138.24
CA ASP A 688 -16.31 38.22 -139.26
C ASP A 688 -17.12 39.18 -140.16
N ASP A 689 -17.92 40.09 -139.58
CA ASP A 689 -18.58 41.21 -140.29
C ASP A 689 -17.63 41.95 -141.24
N ARG A 690 -16.38 42.12 -140.79
CA ARG A 690 -15.36 42.89 -141.51
C ARG A 690 -14.62 42.06 -142.56
N ALA A 691 -14.63 40.74 -142.44
CA ALA A 691 -14.21 39.84 -143.51
C ALA A 691 -15.25 39.84 -144.65
N ASP A 692 -16.54 39.83 -144.33
CA ASP A 692 -17.63 39.85 -145.31
C ASP A 692 -17.72 41.20 -146.07
N ASP A 693 -17.58 42.34 -145.39
CA ASP A 693 -17.41 43.67 -146.03
C ASP A 693 -16.19 43.67 -146.97
N LEU A 694 -15.08 43.08 -146.53
CA LEU A 694 -13.85 43.08 -147.33
C LEU A 694 -13.97 42.17 -148.56
N SER A 695 -14.63 41.00 -148.45
CA SER A 695 -14.93 40.14 -149.60
C SER A 695 -15.81 40.87 -150.60
N SER A 696 -16.95 41.40 -150.14
CA SER A 696 -17.90 42.14 -150.98
C SER A 696 -17.25 43.32 -151.72
N ARG A 697 -16.24 43.95 -151.12
CA ARG A 697 -15.46 45.04 -151.72
C ARG A 697 -14.34 44.56 -152.65
N VAL A 698 -13.83 43.34 -152.50
CA VAL A 698 -12.94 42.70 -153.48
C VAL A 698 -13.75 42.31 -154.72
N ASP A 699 -14.91 41.67 -154.54
CA ASP A 699 -15.80 41.29 -155.64
C ASP A 699 -16.22 42.52 -156.48
N ALA A 700 -16.59 43.63 -155.82
CA ALA A 700 -16.90 44.89 -156.49
C ALA A 700 -15.70 45.53 -157.21
N VAL A 701 -14.47 45.34 -156.73
CA VAL A 701 -13.27 45.82 -157.42
C VAL A 701 -12.99 44.98 -158.67
N ASP A 702 -13.20 43.67 -158.61
CA ASP A 702 -13.00 42.75 -159.74
C ASP A 702 -13.91 43.16 -160.92
N SER A 703 -15.20 43.41 -160.68
CA SER A 703 -16.12 43.93 -161.71
C SER A 703 -15.67 45.29 -162.28
N THR A 704 -15.16 46.22 -161.46
CA THR A 704 -14.62 47.48 -162.01
C THR A 704 -13.36 47.30 -162.86
N VAL A 705 -12.62 46.21 -162.67
CA VAL A 705 -11.47 45.85 -163.51
C VAL A 705 -11.92 45.22 -164.84
N GLU A 706 -13.04 44.50 -164.87
CA GLU A 706 -13.71 44.05 -166.11
C GLU A 706 -14.26 45.25 -166.92
N ASP A 707 -14.98 46.17 -166.27
CA ASP A 707 -15.52 47.40 -166.90
C ASP A 707 -14.39 48.26 -167.53
N VAL A 708 -13.26 48.39 -166.83
CA VAL A 708 -12.10 49.15 -167.32
C VAL A 708 -11.40 48.44 -168.49
N GLN A 709 -11.35 47.11 -168.52
CA GLN A 709 -10.82 46.36 -169.67
C GLN A 709 -11.69 46.60 -170.92
N SER A 710 -13.01 46.45 -170.79
CA SER A 710 -13.98 46.76 -171.86
C SER A 710 -13.82 48.20 -172.37
N THR A 711 -13.68 49.17 -171.46
CA THR A 711 -13.47 50.59 -171.80
C THR A 711 -12.14 50.85 -172.53
N VAL A 712 -11.11 50.03 -172.29
CA VAL A 712 -9.82 50.13 -173.01
C VAL A 712 -9.92 49.55 -174.42
N GLU A 713 -10.64 48.46 -174.62
CA GLU A 713 -10.91 47.90 -175.96
C GLU A 713 -11.73 48.90 -176.82
N ASP A 714 -12.78 49.50 -176.25
CA ASP A 714 -13.57 50.59 -176.85
C ASP A 714 -12.72 51.82 -177.27
N VAL A 715 -11.60 52.06 -176.58
CA VAL A 715 -10.70 53.19 -176.87
C VAL A 715 -9.69 52.83 -177.98
N ASP A 716 -9.21 51.59 -178.05
CA ASP A 716 -8.26 51.16 -179.08
C ASP A 716 -8.92 51.15 -180.47
N ASP A 717 -10.12 50.56 -180.59
CA ASP A 717 -10.96 50.60 -181.80
C ASP A 717 -11.21 52.04 -182.28
N ARG A 718 -11.42 52.97 -181.34
CA ARG A 718 -11.62 54.39 -181.64
C ARG A 718 -10.35 55.13 -182.04
N VAL A 719 -9.16 54.66 -181.65
CA VAL A 719 -7.88 55.20 -182.13
C VAL A 719 -7.64 54.75 -183.57
N VAL A 720 -7.87 53.47 -183.88
CA VAL A 720 -7.76 52.92 -185.25
C VAL A 720 -8.68 53.69 -186.21
N ALA A 721 -9.95 53.87 -185.85
CA ALA A 721 -10.92 54.62 -186.67
C ALA A 721 -10.60 56.12 -186.82
N LEU A 722 -9.70 56.68 -186.01
CA LEU A 722 -9.25 58.07 -186.10
C LEU A 722 -7.99 58.19 -186.97
N ASP A 723 -7.14 57.17 -187.00
CA ASP A 723 -5.97 57.08 -187.88
C ASP A 723 -6.39 56.94 -189.36
N ASP A 724 -7.31 56.01 -189.67
CA ASP A 724 -7.94 55.87 -191.00
C ASP A 724 -8.50 57.21 -191.51
N ARG A 725 -9.11 57.99 -190.60
CA ARG A 725 -9.70 59.29 -190.90
C ARG A 725 -8.64 60.38 -191.11
N MET A 726 -7.49 60.33 -190.44
CA MET A 726 -6.36 61.23 -190.74
C MET A 726 -5.70 60.90 -192.07
N GLY A 727 -5.68 59.62 -192.47
CA GLY A 727 -5.30 59.20 -193.82
C GLY A 727 -6.15 59.91 -194.88
N GLY A 728 -7.47 59.73 -194.85
CA GLY A 728 -8.37 60.34 -195.84
C GLY A 728 -8.35 61.87 -195.87
N VAL A 729 -8.16 62.54 -194.72
CA VAL A 729 -7.99 64.01 -194.66
C VAL A 729 -6.67 64.46 -195.31
N THR A 730 -5.66 63.60 -195.40
CA THR A 730 -4.41 63.88 -196.12
C THR A 730 -4.64 63.77 -197.64
N ASP A 731 -5.32 62.72 -198.10
CA ASP A 731 -5.69 62.55 -199.52
C ASP A 731 -6.57 63.72 -200.03
N ASP A 732 -7.52 64.20 -199.22
CA ASP A 732 -8.37 65.37 -199.52
C ASP A 732 -7.55 66.66 -199.74
N VAL A 733 -6.42 66.83 -199.05
CA VAL A 733 -5.57 68.04 -199.16
C VAL A 733 -4.74 68.03 -200.44
N ASP A 734 -4.14 66.89 -200.81
CA ASP A 734 -3.39 66.73 -202.07
C ASP A 734 -4.30 66.97 -203.30
N ALA A 735 -5.58 66.58 -203.20
CA ALA A 735 -6.59 66.89 -204.22
C ALA A 735 -6.86 68.41 -204.35
N VAL A 736 -6.94 69.14 -203.23
CA VAL A 736 -7.18 70.59 -203.22
C VAL A 736 -5.99 71.38 -203.80
N GLU A 737 -4.74 70.98 -203.55
CA GLU A 737 -3.58 71.62 -204.24
C GLU A 737 -3.66 71.44 -205.76
N THR A 738 -4.10 70.26 -206.22
CA THR A 738 -4.26 69.94 -207.65
C THR A 738 -5.34 70.81 -208.31
N ASP A 739 -6.52 70.96 -207.69
CA ASP A 739 -7.59 71.80 -208.22
C ASP A 739 -7.22 73.28 -208.25
N VAL A 740 -6.51 73.78 -207.23
CA VAL A 740 -6.05 75.19 -207.17
C VAL A 740 -5.05 75.50 -208.31
N ALA A 741 -4.16 74.56 -208.65
CA ALA A 741 -3.28 74.70 -209.81
C ALA A 741 -4.08 74.78 -211.13
N GLY A 742 -5.12 73.94 -211.28
CA GLY A 742 -6.01 73.96 -212.44
C GLY A 742 -6.89 75.22 -212.55
N VAL A 743 -7.17 75.91 -211.45
CA VAL A 743 -7.83 77.23 -211.47
C VAL A 743 -6.90 78.31 -212.03
N ALA A 744 -5.60 78.26 -211.76
CA ALA A 744 -4.63 79.25 -212.25
C ALA A 744 -4.54 79.26 -213.79
N GLU A 745 -4.26 78.12 -214.44
CA GLU A 745 -4.17 78.02 -215.91
C GLU A 745 -5.47 78.49 -216.60
N ARG A 746 -6.62 78.32 -215.96
CA ARG A 746 -7.92 78.75 -216.50
C ARG A 746 -8.16 80.26 -216.42
N VAL A 747 -7.46 80.98 -215.56
CA VAL A 747 -7.50 82.45 -215.53
C VAL A 747 -6.64 83.01 -216.67
N ASP A 748 -5.42 82.48 -216.87
CA ASP A 748 -4.53 82.87 -217.96
C ASP A 748 -5.21 82.74 -219.35
N VAL A 749 -5.97 81.67 -219.57
CA VAL A 749 -6.74 81.46 -220.81
C VAL A 749 -7.82 82.53 -221.03
N VAL A 750 -8.55 82.91 -219.97
CA VAL A 750 -9.70 83.82 -220.09
C VAL A 750 -9.27 85.28 -220.27
N GLU A 751 -8.11 85.71 -219.76
CA GLU A 751 -7.56 87.02 -220.16
C GLU A 751 -7.26 87.08 -221.67
N GLY A 752 -6.76 85.98 -222.26
CA GLY A 752 -6.57 85.85 -223.72
C GLY A 752 -7.88 85.87 -224.53
N ASP A 753 -8.94 85.20 -224.04
CA ASP A 753 -10.27 85.26 -224.66
C ASP A 753 -10.86 86.68 -224.63
N VAL A 754 -10.65 87.43 -223.53
CA VAL A 754 -11.12 88.82 -223.40
C VAL A 754 -10.39 89.77 -224.35
N GLU A 755 -9.08 89.59 -224.54
CA GLU A 755 -8.31 90.36 -225.54
C GLU A 755 -8.77 90.01 -226.97
N THR A 756 -9.01 88.73 -227.26
CA THR A 756 -9.50 88.26 -228.58
C THR A 756 -10.91 88.79 -228.90
N VAL A 757 -11.83 88.80 -227.93
CA VAL A 757 -13.20 89.32 -228.13
C VAL A 757 -13.20 90.85 -228.24
N SER A 758 -12.21 91.55 -227.68
CA SER A 758 -12.01 92.98 -227.91
C SER A 758 -11.65 93.28 -229.38
N ASP A 759 -10.83 92.42 -230.01
CA ASP A 759 -10.55 92.48 -231.45
C ASP A 759 -11.75 92.07 -232.31
N ASP A 760 -12.55 91.07 -231.92
CA ASP A 760 -13.83 90.77 -232.61
C ASP A 760 -14.80 91.97 -232.53
N VAL A 761 -14.84 92.70 -231.42
CA VAL A 761 -15.64 93.94 -231.25
C VAL A 761 -15.09 95.12 -232.06
N ALA A 762 -13.84 95.05 -232.55
CA ALA A 762 -13.31 95.91 -233.59
C ALA A 762 -13.63 95.39 -235.01
N SER A 763 -13.56 94.08 -235.25
CA SER A 763 -13.91 93.47 -236.54
C SER A 763 -15.39 93.64 -236.89
N VAL A 764 -16.30 93.43 -235.93
CA VAL A 764 -17.75 93.66 -236.13
C VAL A 764 -18.08 95.15 -236.31
N ARG A 765 -17.21 96.07 -235.87
CA ARG A 765 -17.30 97.48 -236.27
C ARG A 765 -16.89 97.70 -237.73
N ALA A 766 -15.87 97.00 -238.21
CA ALA A 766 -15.50 97.03 -239.63
C ALA A 766 -16.56 96.35 -240.53
N ASP A 767 -17.24 95.29 -240.06
CA ASP A 767 -18.41 94.72 -240.75
C ASP A 767 -19.61 95.68 -240.75
N LEU A 768 -19.74 96.52 -239.71
CA LEU A 768 -20.73 97.61 -239.66
C LEU A 768 -20.49 98.64 -240.78
N ASP A 769 -19.24 98.99 -241.06
CA ASP A 769 -18.85 99.84 -242.19
C ASP A 769 -19.00 99.10 -243.54
N ALA A 770 -18.55 97.85 -243.64
CA ALA A 770 -18.62 97.07 -244.89
C ALA A 770 -20.06 96.68 -245.29
N LEU A 771 -20.96 96.49 -244.32
CA LEU A 771 -22.38 96.31 -244.60
C LEU A 771 -23.06 97.65 -244.94
N ALA A 772 -22.56 98.78 -244.43
CA ALA A 772 -22.97 100.12 -244.86
C ALA A 772 -22.54 100.40 -246.31
N ASP A 773 -21.38 99.92 -246.77
CA ASP A 773 -21.03 99.93 -248.20
C ASP A 773 -21.93 99.01 -249.03
N ARG A 774 -22.36 97.86 -248.49
CA ARG A 774 -23.34 96.97 -249.16
C ARG A 774 -24.78 97.53 -249.18
N VAL A 775 -25.06 98.69 -248.57
CA VAL A 775 -26.28 99.47 -248.84
C VAL A 775 -26.25 100.05 -250.26
N ALA A 776 -25.08 100.28 -250.85
CA ALA A 776 -24.94 101.12 -252.05
C ALA A 776 -25.03 100.38 -253.41
N GLU A 777 -24.88 99.05 -253.47
CA GLU A 777 -24.68 98.32 -254.76
C GLU A 777 -25.69 97.18 -255.04
N VAL A 778 -26.72 97.00 -254.20
CA VAL A 778 -27.84 96.05 -254.44
C VAL A 778 -29.20 96.77 -254.60
N ASP A 779 -29.16 98.08 -254.83
CA ASP A 779 -30.31 98.98 -255.07
C ASP A 779 -30.95 98.72 -256.46
N ALA A 780 -31.60 97.54 -256.64
CA ALA A 780 -32.04 97.05 -257.95
C ALA A 780 -33.33 96.17 -258.01
N LEU A 781 -33.53 95.14 -257.17
CA LEU A 781 -34.61 94.11 -257.31
C LEU A 781 -34.98 93.40 -255.98
N GLY A 782 -36.13 92.74 -255.80
CA GLY A 782 -37.36 92.74 -256.62
C GLY A 782 -38.32 91.53 -256.50
N ALA A 783 -39.54 91.77 -255.99
CA ALA A 783 -40.84 91.05 -256.18
C ALA A 783 -41.22 89.74 -255.42
N ALA A 784 -42.49 89.75 -254.94
CA ALA A 784 -43.46 88.66 -254.63
C ALA A 784 -43.54 87.99 -253.22
N ASP A 785 -44.49 88.49 -252.40
CA ASP A 785 -45.43 87.76 -251.49
C ASP A 785 -44.87 87.18 -250.14
N VAL A 786 -45.56 86.80 -249.03
CA VAL A 786 -46.94 86.85 -248.36
C VAL A 786 -46.79 86.07 -247.00
N ASP A 787 -47.49 86.13 -245.85
CA ASP A 787 -48.40 87.00 -245.02
C ASP A 787 -48.59 86.24 -243.64
N ALA A 788 -49.18 86.69 -242.50
CA ALA A 788 -49.43 87.98 -241.81
C ALA A 788 -50.05 87.71 -240.37
N ALA A 789 -50.21 88.75 -239.52
CA ALA A 789 -50.92 88.76 -238.19
C ALA A 789 -50.25 87.97 -237.01
N ASP A 790 -50.65 88.01 -235.71
CA ASP A 790 -51.69 88.74 -234.93
C ASP A 790 -51.26 88.97 -233.42
N ALA A 791 -52.07 89.57 -232.52
CA ALA A 791 -51.56 90.21 -231.26
C ALA A 791 -52.41 90.20 -229.95
N ASP A 792 -52.07 89.39 -228.93
CA ASP A 792 -52.79 89.36 -227.60
C ASP A 792 -51.93 89.14 -226.31
N ALA A 793 -50.62 88.90 -226.39
CA ALA A 793 -49.86 88.22 -225.31
C ALA A 793 -49.44 89.03 -224.04
N LEU A 794 -49.89 90.28 -223.85
CA LEU A 794 -49.16 91.27 -223.01
C LEU A 794 -49.67 91.48 -221.55
N ALA A 795 -50.59 90.64 -221.05
CA ALA A 795 -51.28 90.89 -219.77
C ALA A 795 -50.87 90.01 -218.55
N ALA A 796 -50.40 88.77 -218.78
CA ALA A 796 -50.45 87.72 -217.75
C ALA A 796 -49.39 87.76 -216.63
N VAL A 797 -48.30 88.52 -216.79
CA VAL A 797 -47.08 88.36 -215.95
C VAL A 797 -47.18 88.96 -214.53
N ARG A 798 -48.16 89.83 -214.26
CA ARG A 798 -48.21 90.62 -213.01
C ARG A 798 -48.89 89.96 -211.80
N ALA A 799 -49.51 88.78 -211.94
CA ALA A 799 -50.44 88.25 -210.93
C ALA A 799 -49.85 87.22 -209.93
N ARG A 800 -48.53 86.98 -209.93
CA ARG A 800 -47.92 85.80 -209.26
C ARG A 800 -47.05 86.15 -208.04
N LEU A 801 -47.47 87.14 -207.25
CA LEU A 801 -46.65 87.76 -206.20
C LEU A 801 -47.27 87.72 -204.78
N ASP A 802 -48.54 87.34 -204.62
CA ASP A 802 -49.30 87.44 -203.35
C ASP A 802 -49.44 86.11 -202.56
N ASP A 803 -49.09 84.96 -203.13
CA ASP A 803 -49.57 83.63 -202.65
C ASP A 803 -48.78 83.00 -201.48
N VAL A 804 -47.67 83.62 -201.05
CA VAL A 804 -46.63 82.96 -200.21
C VAL A 804 -46.79 83.19 -198.69
N GLU A 805 -47.66 84.11 -198.25
CA GLU A 805 -47.58 84.69 -196.90
C GLU A 805 -48.31 83.91 -195.77
N SER A 806 -49.02 82.81 -196.05
CA SER A 806 -50.11 82.34 -195.16
C SER A 806 -49.86 81.15 -194.21
N GLU A 807 -48.84 80.30 -194.37
CA GLU A 807 -48.83 78.95 -193.72
C GLU A 807 -48.22 78.87 -192.30
N VAL A 808 -47.74 79.97 -191.71
CA VAL A 808 -46.88 79.94 -190.50
C VAL A 808 -47.64 79.75 -189.16
N ALA A 809 -48.97 79.70 -189.16
CA ALA A 809 -49.77 80.13 -187.99
C ALA A 809 -50.23 79.06 -186.94
N SER A 810 -50.03 77.75 -187.12
CA SER A 810 -50.88 76.74 -186.45
C SER A 810 -50.32 75.95 -185.25
N LEU A 811 -49.01 76.01 -184.94
CA LEU A 811 -48.31 74.89 -184.26
C LEU A 811 -48.06 75.05 -182.73
N ALA A 812 -48.99 75.62 -181.95
CA ALA A 812 -48.65 76.21 -180.63
C ALA A 812 -49.49 75.80 -179.39
N ALA A 813 -50.21 74.66 -179.38
CA ALA A 813 -51.31 74.43 -178.42
C ALA A 813 -51.12 73.39 -177.27
N ASP A 814 -50.36 72.31 -177.45
CA ASP A 814 -50.67 71.03 -176.77
C ASP A 814 -49.93 70.72 -175.43
N VAL A 815 -49.92 71.64 -174.45
CA VAL A 815 -49.00 71.55 -173.27
C VAL A 815 -49.66 71.36 -171.88
N GLU A 816 -50.98 71.46 -171.73
CA GLU A 816 -51.59 71.88 -170.43
C GLU A 816 -52.16 70.79 -169.47
N ASP A 817 -52.23 69.50 -169.85
CA ASP A 817 -53.20 68.55 -169.24
C ASP A 817 -52.77 67.77 -167.96
N ALA A 818 -51.47 67.51 -167.73
CA ALA A 818 -51.04 66.32 -166.97
C ALA A 818 -51.13 66.35 -165.41
N THR A 819 -51.62 67.43 -164.79
CA THR A 819 -51.27 67.79 -163.38
C THR A 819 -52.17 67.23 -162.26
N ALA A 820 -53.08 66.28 -162.53
CA ALA A 820 -54.34 66.17 -161.76
C ALA A 820 -54.62 64.85 -160.99
N LYS A 821 -53.63 64.10 -160.47
CA LYS A 821 -53.89 62.83 -159.73
C LYS A 821 -53.06 62.64 -158.45
N ALA A 822 -53.74 62.74 -157.30
CA ALA A 822 -53.24 62.38 -155.96
C ALA A 822 -54.42 62.03 -155.01
N ALA A 823 -54.10 61.55 -153.80
CA ALA A 823 -54.90 61.59 -152.56
C ALA A 823 -56.09 60.61 -152.34
N ASP A 824 -55.82 59.35 -151.96
CA ASP A 824 -56.82 58.40 -151.42
C ASP A 824 -56.29 57.53 -150.24
N ALA A 825 -57.12 57.34 -149.20
CA ALA A 825 -57.14 56.31 -148.13
C ALA A 825 -55.88 56.03 -147.26
N GLU A 826 -55.86 56.16 -145.92
CA GLU A 826 -56.85 56.63 -144.91
C GLU A 826 -58.08 55.72 -144.62
N THR A 827 -57.91 54.42 -144.30
CA THR A 827 -59.06 53.53 -143.97
C THR A 827 -58.80 52.38 -142.96
N ALA A 828 -57.57 52.17 -142.44
CA ALA A 828 -57.21 50.95 -141.69
C ALA A 828 -57.28 51.07 -140.15
N ALA A 829 -58.35 51.65 -139.59
CA ALA A 829 -58.40 52.04 -138.16
C ALA A 829 -59.45 51.31 -137.28
N ASP A 830 -60.37 50.53 -137.86
CA ASP A 830 -61.61 50.10 -137.19
C ASP A 830 -61.56 48.75 -136.44
N GLU A 831 -60.45 47.99 -136.47
CA GLU A 831 -60.37 46.62 -135.93
C GLU A 831 -60.02 46.54 -134.41
N ALA A 832 -60.43 47.54 -133.62
CA ALA A 832 -59.93 47.71 -132.25
C ALA A 832 -60.60 46.85 -131.16
N ASP A 833 -61.92 46.65 -131.21
CA ASP A 833 -62.71 46.46 -129.97
C ASP A 833 -62.87 45.01 -129.46
N GLU A 834 -62.55 43.98 -130.25
CA GLU A 834 -62.97 42.60 -129.91
C GLU A 834 -62.16 41.96 -128.77
N ALA A 835 -60.89 42.34 -128.59
CA ALA A 835 -60.00 41.73 -127.59
C ALA A 835 -60.43 41.98 -126.13
N ALA A 836 -61.16 43.08 -125.87
CA ALA A 836 -61.54 43.49 -124.51
C ALA A 836 -62.53 42.53 -123.82
N ALA A 837 -63.27 41.72 -124.57
CA ALA A 837 -64.31 40.82 -124.03
C ALA A 837 -63.75 39.69 -123.15
N ASN A 838 -62.55 39.17 -123.47
CA ASN A 838 -62.01 37.97 -122.83
C ASN A 838 -61.57 38.18 -121.36
N ALA A 839 -61.36 39.43 -120.94
CA ALA A 839 -61.01 39.78 -119.56
C ALA A 839 -62.13 39.49 -118.54
N ALA A 840 -63.36 39.25 -119.00
CA ALA A 840 -64.51 39.00 -118.12
C ALA A 840 -64.64 37.56 -117.62
N SER A 841 -63.96 36.58 -118.24
CA SER A 841 -64.19 35.15 -117.93
C SER A 841 -63.40 34.67 -116.72
N THR A 842 -62.08 34.93 -116.68
CA THR A 842 -61.18 34.48 -115.60
C THR A 842 -61.46 35.15 -114.25
N ALA A 843 -62.18 36.28 -114.24
CA ALA A 843 -62.71 36.90 -113.03
C ALA A 843 -63.67 35.98 -112.24
N SER A 844 -64.24 34.95 -112.86
CA SER A 844 -65.11 33.99 -112.17
C SER A 844 -64.33 32.94 -111.36
N GLU A 845 -63.12 32.57 -111.76
CA GLU A 845 -62.32 31.54 -111.09
C GLU A 845 -61.71 32.05 -109.77
N ALA A 846 -61.56 33.37 -109.65
CA ALA A 846 -61.19 34.04 -108.41
C ALA A 846 -62.25 33.91 -107.29
N ALA A 847 -63.49 33.53 -107.62
CA ALA A 847 -64.59 33.44 -106.65
C ALA A 847 -64.57 32.15 -105.82
N GLU A 848 -64.22 31.00 -106.39
CA GLU A 848 -64.29 29.72 -105.67
C GLU A 848 -63.17 29.58 -104.63
N ALA A 849 -61.96 30.10 -104.93
CA ALA A 849 -60.85 30.15 -103.98
C ALA A 849 -61.17 30.98 -102.72
N ALA A 850 -62.01 32.03 -102.85
CA ALA A 850 -62.45 32.83 -101.71
C ALA A 850 -63.33 32.05 -100.72
N THR A 851 -63.91 30.91 -101.12
CA THR A 851 -64.69 30.05 -100.22
C THR A 851 -63.79 29.29 -99.23
N ALA A 852 -62.58 28.91 -99.63
CA ALA A 852 -61.63 28.21 -98.75
C ALA A 852 -61.15 29.09 -97.59
N ALA A 853 -61.11 30.41 -97.78
CA ALA A 853 -60.83 31.39 -96.72
C ALA A 853 -61.91 31.44 -95.60
N SER A 854 -63.01 30.68 -95.71
CA SER A 854 -64.06 30.62 -94.70
C SER A 854 -63.85 29.55 -93.62
N GLU A 855 -63.06 28.49 -93.86
CA GLU A 855 -62.98 27.37 -92.92
C GLU A 855 -61.90 27.59 -91.85
N ASP A 856 -60.66 27.94 -92.22
CA ASP A 856 -59.60 28.28 -91.25
C ASP A 856 -59.92 29.55 -90.43
N ALA A 857 -60.74 30.45 -90.98
CA ALA A 857 -61.30 31.58 -90.22
C ALA A 857 -62.22 31.15 -89.05
N THR A 858 -62.55 29.86 -88.95
CA THR A 858 -63.24 29.26 -87.80
C THR A 858 -62.26 28.83 -86.70
N ALA A 859 -61.02 28.43 -87.03
CA ALA A 859 -59.99 28.11 -86.04
C ALA A 859 -59.53 29.36 -85.27
N ALA A 860 -59.54 30.53 -85.93
CA ALA A 860 -59.35 31.84 -85.29
C ALA A 860 -60.43 32.23 -84.27
N ARG A 861 -61.41 31.35 -84.01
CA ARG A 861 -62.62 31.61 -83.20
C ARG A 861 -62.69 30.78 -81.91
N GLU A 862 -61.77 29.84 -81.68
CA GLU A 862 -61.65 29.10 -80.41
C GLU A 862 -60.53 29.62 -79.51
N THR A 863 -59.46 30.22 -80.04
CA THR A 863 -58.39 30.86 -79.25
C THR A 863 -58.62 32.34 -78.99
N ALA A 864 -59.45 33.01 -79.81
CA ALA A 864 -60.14 34.26 -79.44
C ALA A 864 -61.29 34.00 -78.43
N SER A 865 -61.03 33.07 -77.50
CA SER A 865 -61.72 32.84 -76.24
C SER A 865 -60.63 32.79 -75.16
N GLU A 866 -59.96 33.88 -74.77
CA GLU A 866 -60.43 35.28 -74.74
C GLU A 866 -61.95 35.39 -74.44
N ALA A 867 -62.51 34.78 -73.38
CA ALA A 867 -61.94 34.61 -72.04
C ALA A 867 -61.06 35.81 -71.60
N THR A 868 -61.37 37.05 -72.02
CA THR A 868 -62.50 37.83 -71.47
C THR A 868 -62.37 37.97 -69.96
N ASP A 869 -62.40 36.85 -69.25
CA ASP A 869 -62.48 36.80 -67.78
C ASP A 869 -61.10 36.80 -67.09
N GLY A 870 -60.01 36.53 -67.84
CA GLY A 870 -58.63 36.85 -67.40
C GLY A 870 -58.23 38.31 -67.67
N VAL A 871 -59.02 39.04 -68.46
CA VAL A 871 -58.94 40.50 -68.62
C VAL A 871 -59.68 41.21 -67.48
N GLU A 872 -60.37 40.49 -66.58
CA GLU A 872 -60.22 40.80 -65.16
C GLU A 872 -58.87 40.20 -64.70
N SER A 873 -57.81 40.99 -64.58
CA SER A 873 -57.83 42.33 -63.96
C SER A 873 -58.86 42.46 -62.82
N VAL A 874 -59.05 41.36 -62.08
CA VAL A 874 -59.05 41.42 -60.62
C VAL A 874 -57.62 41.64 -60.17
N ARG A 875 -57.13 42.85 -59.96
CA ARG A 875 -57.53 44.23 -60.28
C ARG A 875 -56.31 44.94 -59.76
N SER A 876 -55.21 44.75 -60.52
CA SER A 876 -53.84 45.13 -60.15
C SER A 876 -53.60 44.89 -58.65
N ARG A 877 -53.73 43.64 -58.17
CA ARG A 877 -54.32 43.32 -56.84
C ARG A 877 -53.43 43.58 -55.61
N VAL A 878 -53.33 44.74 -54.99
CA VAL A 878 -53.77 46.13 -55.14
C VAL A 878 -53.19 46.77 -53.91
N ASP A 879 -52.45 47.88 -54.08
CA ASP A 879 -52.45 49.16 -53.34
C ASP A 879 -52.74 49.16 -51.83
N ALA A 880 -52.67 48.01 -51.17
CA ALA A 880 -53.37 47.67 -49.93
C ALA A 880 -52.75 46.47 -49.15
N LEU A 881 -51.74 45.79 -49.70
CA LEU A 881 -50.75 45.00 -48.95
C LEU A 881 -49.35 45.15 -49.58
N ALA A 882 -48.61 46.26 -49.45
CA ALA A 882 -48.80 47.49 -48.66
C ALA A 882 -49.10 47.29 -47.16
N ALA A 883 -48.61 46.19 -46.58
CA ALA A 883 -48.81 45.86 -45.17
C ALA A 883 -47.61 45.19 -44.49
N ASP A 884 -46.60 44.76 -45.24
CA ASP A 884 -45.48 43.94 -44.75
C ASP A 884 -44.24 44.24 -45.64
N ALA A 885 -43.05 44.56 -45.11
CA ALA A 885 -42.73 45.04 -43.76
C ALA A 885 -41.66 46.14 -43.84
N ALA A 886 -41.60 47.03 -42.84
CA ALA A 886 -40.60 48.10 -42.76
C ALA A 886 -39.39 47.67 -41.92
N THR A 887 -38.23 48.30 -42.17
CA THR A 887 -36.91 48.09 -41.53
C THR A 887 -36.24 46.75 -41.93
N THR A 888 -34.93 46.67 -42.20
CA THR A 888 -33.81 47.61 -41.98
C THR A 888 -32.74 47.49 -43.09
N ALA A 889 -32.02 48.59 -43.38
CA ALA A 889 -30.70 48.73 -44.05
C ALA A 889 -30.23 47.60 -45.03
N ASP A 890 -30.19 47.84 -46.34
CA ASP A 890 -29.14 48.59 -47.07
C ASP A 890 -27.81 47.82 -47.29
N VAL A 891 -27.73 46.91 -48.29
CA VAL A 891 -26.44 46.51 -48.91
C VAL A 891 -26.51 46.25 -50.44
N GLU A 892 -27.61 46.55 -51.14
CA GLU A 892 -27.63 46.36 -52.61
C GLU A 892 -28.48 47.41 -53.35
N ALA A 893 -28.16 48.67 -53.06
CA ALA A 893 -28.48 49.75 -53.98
C ALA A 893 -27.46 49.78 -55.12
N LEU A 894 -27.96 49.79 -56.36
CA LEU A 894 -27.43 50.56 -57.51
C LEU A 894 -25.92 50.41 -57.83
N ALA A 895 -25.51 49.97 -59.03
CA ALA A 895 -26.28 49.80 -60.26
C ALA A 895 -25.45 49.11 -61.36
N ASP A 896 -26.06 48.95 -62.53
CA ASP A 896 -25.42 49.10 -63.85
C ASP A 896 -24.05 48.42 -64.05
N ARG A 897 -24.09 47.14 -64.44
CA ARG A 897 -23.96 46.84 -65.89
C ARG A 897 -24.89 45.69 -66.27
N VAL A 898 -25.75 45.82 -67.29
CA VAL A 898 -25.59 46.36 -68.67
C VAL A 898 -24.81 45.40 -69.55
N ASP A 899 -25.57 44.82 -70.50
CA ASP A 899 -25.22 44.24 -71.80
C ASP A 899 -24.09 43.21 -71.92
N ALA A 900 -24.46 42.06 -72.50
CA ALA A 900 -23.63 41.15 -73.30
C ALA A 900 -22.47 40.43 -72.56
N LEU A 901 -22.00 39.25 -72.98
CA LEU A 901 -22.20 38.43 -74.20
C LEU A 901 -22.72 37.02 -73.76
N GLU A 902 -23.32 36.13 -74.56
CA GLU A 902 -22.93 35.51 -75.86
C GLU A 902 -21.59 34.72 -75.75
N ASP A 903 -21.46 33.42 -76.07
CA ASP A 903 -22.46 32.33 -76.28
C ASP A 903 -22.27 31.15 -75.25
N GLU A 904 -21.96 29.86 -75.47
CA GLU A 904 -21.72 28.95 -76.62
C GLU A 904 -22.69 27.74 -76.61
N GLU A 905 -23.14 27.29 -77.79
CA GLU A 905 -23.58 25.90 -78.07
C GLU A 905 -22.35 24.92 -78.23
N PRO A 906 -22.38 23.74 -78.91
CA PRO A 906 -23.42 22.75 -79.23
C PRO A 906 -23.11 21.30 -78.74
N GLY A 907 -24.10 20.39 -78.80
CA GLY A 907 -24.00 19.05 -78.17
C GLY A 907 -24.72 17.86 -78.85
N VAL A 908 -24.70 17.79 -80.18
CA VAL A 908 -25.26 16.74 -81.10
C VAL A 908 -25.63 15.37 -80.49
N GLY A 909 -26.89 14.96 -80.67
CA GLY A 909 -27.40 13.61 -80.36
C GLY A 909 -28.31 13.01 -81.46
N VAL A 910 -27.82 12.88 -82.70
CA VAL A 910 -28.65 12.56 -83.88
C VAL A 910 -28.71 11.05 -84.22
N THR A 911 -29.90 10.46 -84.03
CA THR A 911 -30.51 9.42 -84.88
C THR A 911 -32.04 9.52 -84.71
N SER A 912 -32.93 9.51 -85.70
CA SER A 912 -32.84 9.21 -87.15
C SER A 912 -33.68 10.27 -87.93
N ALA A 913 -33.37 10.68 -89.17
CA ALA A 913 -33.56 9.95 -90.44
C ALA A 913 -34.98 9.30 -90.56
N VAL A 914 -35.75 9.42 -91.65
CA VAL A 914 -35.42 9.59 -93.09
C VAL A 914 -36.53 10.34 -93.87
N ALA A 915 -36.13 11.24 -94.79
CA ALA A 915 -36.85 11.75 -95.99
C ALA A 915 -38.25 12.43 -95.83
N GLY A 916 -38.69 13.28 -96.77
CA GLY A 916 -38.02 13.84 -97.96
C GLY A 916 -39.01 14.23 -99.06
N ALA A 917 -38.83 15.39 -99.70
CA ALA A 917 -39.78 15.92 -100.68
C ALA A 917 -39.72 15.17 -102.02
N VAL A 918 -40.88 14.94 -102.65
CA VAL A 918 -41.00 14.30 -103.96
C VAL A 918 -40.79 15.32 -105.08
N GLY A 919 -39.74 15.14 -105.88
CA GLY A 919 -39.48 15.90 -107.09
C GLY A 919 -39.44 15.03 -108.35
N GLY A 920 -40.43 15.18 -109.22
CA GLY A 920 -40.37 14.80 -110.64
C GLY A 920 -40.71 13.36 -111.02
N GLY A 921 -41.56 13.22 -112.05
CA GLY A 921 -41.20 12.33 -113.16
C GLY A 921 -41.87 10.95 -113.31
N GLY A 922 -43.21 10.89 -113.36
CA GLY A 922 -43.89 10.16 -114.44
C GLY A 922 -44.08 8.62 -114.40
N VAL A 923 -45.22 8.22 -114.99
CA VAL A 923 -45.52 6.91 -115.62
C VAL A 923 -45.54 5.65 -114.73
N GLY A 924 -46.76 5.16 -114.45
CA GLY A 924 -47.06 3.74 -114.66
C GLY A 924 -47.28 2.84 -113.45
N ALA A 925 -48.55 2.72 -113.04
CA ALA A 925 -49.27 1.51 -112.55
C ALA A 925 -48.53 0.44 -111.68
N GLY A 926 -49.14 0.01 -110.55
CA GLY A 926 -48.67 -1.26 -109.95
C GLY A 926 -49.10 -1.76 -108.56
N ALA A 927 -50.37 -1.64 -108.15
CA ALA A 927 -51.11 -2.66 -107.36
C ALA A 927 -50.49 -3.38 -106.12
N LEU A 928 -51.20 -3.28 -104.98
CA LEU A 928 -51.19 -4.14 -103.76
C LEU A 928 -49.90 -4.16 -102.88
N GLY A 929 -49.97 -4.29 -101.55
CA GLY A 929 -51.13 -4.25 -100.63
C GLY A 929 -51.06 -5.25 -99.46
N LEU A 930 -51.75 -4.93 -98.34
CA LEU A 930 -51.98 -5.77 -97.13
C LEU A 930 -50.72 -6.08 -96.27
N ALA A 931 -50.81 -6.38 -94.96
CA ALA A 931 -51.80 -6.10 -93.91
C ALA A 931 -51.23 -6.53 -92.52
N LEU A 932 -51.84 -6.03 -91.41
CA LEU A 932 -51.97 -6.63 -90.04
C LEU A 932 -50.71 -7.22 -89.33
N GLY A 933 -50.54 -7.09 -88.01
CA GLY A 933 -51.36 -6.50 -86.93
C GLY A 933 -50.91 -7.04 -85.56
N GLU A 934 -51.64 -6.72 -84.48
CA GLU A 934 -51.53 -7.31 -83.12
C GLU A 934 -50.22 -7.03 -82.32
N ALA A 935 -50.19 -7.02 -80.98
CA ALA A 935 -51.25 -6.83 -79.97
C ALA A 935 -50.67 -6.43 -78.59
N ALA A 936 -51.55 -5.87 -77.75
CA ALA A 936 -51.59 -5.81 -76.27
C ALA A 936 -50.33 -6.12 -75.41
N LEU A 937 -50.05 -5.22 -74.46
CA LEU A 937 -50.45 -5.44 -73.05
C LEU A 937 -50.41 -4.14 -72.22
N GLY A 938 -51.05 -4.15 -71.04
CA GLY A 938 -51.07 -3.01 -70.11
C GLY A 938 -51.86 -3.30 -68.82
N ALA A 939 -52.04 -2.25 -68.02
CA ALA A 939 -52.66 -2.19 -66.68
C ALA A 939 -51.82 -2.72 -65.50
N GLY A 940 -51.81 -1.92 -64.42
CA GLY A 940 -51.03 -2.13 -63.20
C GLY A 940 -51.00 -0.86 -62.33
N ALA A 941 -52.18 -0.37 -61.95
CA ALA A 941 -52.37 0.97 -61.39
C ALA A 941 -52.45 0.99 -59.85
N LEU A 942 -52.09 2.13 -59.24
CA LEU A 942 -52.56 2.53 -57.91
C LEU A 942 -52.73 4.06 -57.84
N VAL A 943 -53.75 4.50 -57.10
CA VAL A 943 -54.12 5.88 -56.81
C VAL A 943 -54.47 5.96 -55.33
N VAL A 944 -54.03 7.01 -54.62
CA VAL A 944 -54.70 7.64 -53.44
C VAL A 944 -53.78 8.73 -52.84
N GLY A 945 -54.37 9.82 -52.35
CA GLY A 945 -53.73 10.80 -51.44
C GLY A 945 -52.70 11.72 -52.09
N ALA A 946 -52.92 13.01 -52.37
CA ALA A 946 -53.96 13.96 -51.93
C ALA A 946 -54.00 14.26 -50.41
N LEU A 947 -53.77 15.55 -50.08
CA LEU A 947 -53.97 16.24 -48.79
C LEU A 947 -52.94 16.05 -47.65
N VAL A 948 -52.45 17.22 -47.17
CA VAL A 948 -52.07 17.54 -45.77
C VAL A 948 -50.73 16.97 -45.24
N LEU A 949 -49.63 17.39 -45.89
CA LEU A 949 -48.30 17.65 -45.31
C LEU A 949 -47.50 18.43 -46.38
N ALA A 950 -47.41 19.77 -46.42
CA ALA A 950 -47.71 20.82 -45.46
C ALA A 950 -46.81 20.84 -44.20
N ALA A 951 -46.12 21.97 -43.99
CA ALA A 951 -45.41 22.32 -42.74
C ALA A 951 -44.21 21.45 -42.30
N VAL A 952 -43.30 21.10 -43.22
CA VAL A 952 -41.92 20.66 -42.85
C VAL A 952 -40.85 21.49 -43.56
N TRP A 953 -40.89 21.61 -44.90
CA TRP A 953 -39.83 22.30 -45.67
C TRP A 953 -39.96 23.84 -45.71
N ALA A 954 -40.34 24.44 -44.58
CA ALA A 954 -40.40 25.89 -44.36
C ALA A 954 -39.82 26.25 -42.98
N ARG A 955 -38.72 25.58 -42.62
CA ARG A 955 -37.81 25.89 -41.51
C ARG A 955 -36.54 25.04 -41.68
N GLU A 956 -35.37 25.60 -41.36
CA GLU A 956 -34.08 24.88 -41.26
C GLU A 956 -33.54 24.24 -42.57
N ARG A 957 -33.23 25.10 -43.55
CA ARG A 957 -31.80 25.47 -43.70
C ARG A 957 -31.65 26.92 -44.13
#